data_AF-A0A9W9YFL6-F1
#
_entry.id   AF-A0A9W9YFL6-F1
#
_cell.length_a   1.000
_cell.length_b   1.000
_cell.length_c   1.000
_cell.angle_alpha   90.00
_cell.angle_beta   90.00
_cell.angle_gamma   90.00
#
_symmetry.space_group_name_H-M   'P 1'
#
loop_
_entity.id
_entity.type
_entity.pdbx_description
1 polymer ?
#
loop_
_entity_poly.entity_id
_entity_poly.type
_entity_poly.pdbx_seq_one_letter_code
_entity_poly.pdbx_strand_id
1 'polypeptide(L)'
;MVQSLHLVRNSHLFRTIWQKCFERAANICKGDPETGGKLRIDLVQDLVWSKSFERWRTLWERICSGQISLKDVDARFDRFRKDPKSLDDEIEIALIFLSAEEDIDATLHHRVAQIKQFQNLREFEDAAAAILEFKEAMELEGDFHVLVEFRDQMTDEFRQRPLGTIDDDVLETGRAIERLAPPMIECLKTVSDNKEFIFWLRKEVNGREEVKTLVDLAMMSAGESDIETDRVSCLHTTALGFAPFIFDLDKCAGLSQLMDICESVWEHIKENDTLPVKLDDISCHLEWLKGVKDKHAMSSLKLAQAINERGVYCIGQLDNATSYQPNDTKSIDSVISLLLIPTKESGEAREFSLEKLKELQSKLALISGKNSQGQEDVERFGQLLQGVVLLGQAYVNLCEIGDVSHLDWNHEYKCRSAMGKKKVIDDIQLQTNDFERYFNTCKENINSLRMKYRDLNYFTTQQLLFLRRELAGLKHSATMDVLNLQVYTLLERVLPGLDQLRLRDVLRDVGICDAGICDAGTCDAGICDAGICDPMSLPSQERDDHRTADEQVVEKYEILLNNVEKLSYSEPERLAVAALVAKWESSEVELVLWCVQNNDKSDLIDELYDEASDDPRFHGIVNQTARADLEQSLAESSYDSDDSDRSLSEDRDDSSISDHEELQITLDETKGGAYLSLEEMGVFLSSLASKGERAEKRILPSSLKSGKPNLVLARKEYIFAAVLGLYMGEGAQSLPNSDEVLICTSETTSEEVELLWRRALANNGEKLHCLVNGDLLDYDVSQKVVDCLHTLMQDYSNSESLALVVLCSSENEERAHIVTSLEEYKVEGIPRYPRADELRRYLENQFKVPQQKPGLYCDQHVMWSAAAEVGRAENFNVRVVTSDHPGVGKSLVVKRLEEQVTHLPNNRLITEVMKERDEEPPPLCVTIPFHDKHARVADAVGFFLPHALHSDIPLSRIFHLDCFSTVTPEFETLLFNLLIMGELTDDRGRAWRRNPYDLYILEITDPTSKGQEQTTEMCKVHELLPPIRCFLPEETLALLKRKRAVQRNSPLFDEEELQSDAVQRVWQYLQLFNEDPRLVDQEFYFDPRSKRDDSPEECLETLIRNCGVRNPSWSELRYFVNF
;
A
#
# COMPACT_ATOMS: atom_id res chain seq x y z
N MET A 1 -13.96 -100.77 -3.70
CA MET A 1 -12.57 -100.29 -3.90
C MET A 1 -12.40 -99.55 -5.23
N VAL A 2 -12.50 -100.20 -6.39
CA VAL A 2 -12.12 -99.59 -7.70
C VAL A 2 -12.91 -98.32 -8.04
N GLN A 3 -14.22 -98.28 -7.79
CA GLN A 3 -15.04 -97.08 -8.00
C GLN A 3 -14.60 -95.90 -7.12
N SER A 4 -14.45 -96.12 -5.82
CA SER A 4 -13.95 -95.09 -4.88
C SER A 4 -12.52 -94.65 -5.21
N LEU A 5 -11.65 -95.58 -5.63
CA LEU A 5 -10.31 -95.25 -6.09
C LEU A 5 -10.34 -94.36 -7.35
N HIS A 6 -11.27 -94.59 -8.27
CA HIS A 6 -11.40 -93.78 -9.48
C HIS A 6 -11.77 -92.32 -9.19
N LEU A 7 -12.54 -92.07 -8.14
CA LEU A 7 -12.96 -90.73 -7.73
C LEU A 7 -11.86 -90.01 -6.94
N VAL A 8 -11.17 -90.70 -6.02
CA VAL A 8 -10.13 -90.07 -5.17
C VAL A 8 -8.75 -90.00 -5.83
N ARG A 9 -8.51 -90.71 -6.95
CA ARG A 9 -7.18 -90.77 -7.60
C ARG A 9 -6.62 -89.42 -8.03
N ASN A 10 -7.45 -88.40 -8.20
CA ASN A 10 -7.00 -87.06 -8.61
C ASN A 10 -6.51 -86.21 -7.42
N SER A 11 -6.89 -86.58 -6.18
CA SER A 11 -6.40 -85.92 -4.98
C SER A 11 -4.91 -86.19 -4.81
N HIS A 12 -4.12 -85.13 -4.79
CA HIS A 12 -2.70 -85.16 -4.49
C HIS A 12 -2.43 -85.49 -3.03
N LEU A 13 -3.25 -85.00 -2.10
CA LEU A 13 -3.19 -85.39 -0.69
C LEU A 13 -3.37 -86.91 -0.56
N PHE A 14 -4.35 -87.48 -1.27
CA PHE A 14 -4.56 -88.93 -1.30
C PHE A 14 -3.37 -89.66 -1.92
N ARG A 15 -2.84 -89.22 -3.07
CA ARG A 15 -1.66 -89.84 -3.71
C ARG A 15 -0.45 -89.87 -2.78
N THR A 16 -0.22 -88.79 -2.05
CA THR A 16 0.90 -88.68 -1.09
C THR A 16 0.73 -89.67 0.07
N ILE A 17 -0.49 -89.80 0.58
CA ILE A 17 -0.81 -90.77 1.65
C ILE A 17 -0.72 -92.20 1.11
N TRP A 18 -1.26 -92.45 -0.08
CA TRP A 18 -1.24 -93.72 -0.80
C TRP A 18 0.18 -94.24 -0.96
N GLN A 19 1.09 -93.39 -1.45
CA GLN A 19 2.49 -93.74 -1.66
C GLN A 19 3.16 -94.15 -0.35
N LYS A 20 2.93 -93.40 0.74
CA LYS A 20 3.47 -93.73 2.07
C LYS A 20 2.90 -95.05 2.62
N CYS A 21 1.62 -95.33 2.42
CA CYS A 21 1.01 -96.59 2.85
C CYS A 21 1.47 -97.76 1.98
N PHE A 22 1.63 -97.55 0.68
CA PHE A 22 2.16 -98.54 -0.25
C PHE A 22 3.59 -98.93 0.11
N GLU A 23 4.47 -97.96 0.40
CA GLU A 23 5.85 -98.23 0.85
C GLU A 23 5.87 -99.05 2.15
N ARG A 24 4.99 -98.73 3.11
CA ARG A 24 4.86 -99.50 4.34
C ARG A 24 4.37 -100.93 4.09
N ALA A 25 3.33 -101.10 3.27
CA ALA A 25 2.81 -102.42 2.92
C ALA A 25 3.83 -103.26 2.14
N ALA A 26 4.57 -102.64 1.21
CA ALA A 26 5.65 -103.29 0.49
C ALA A 26 6.79 -103.77 1.42
N ASN A 27 7.12 -102.99 2.46
CA ASN A 27 8.08 -103.41 3.47
C ASN A 27 7.58 -104.56 4.32
N ILE A 28 6.29 -104.58 4.68
CA ILE A 28 5.67 -105.68 5.43
C ILE A 28 5.67 -106.97 4.59
N CYS A 29 5.27 -106.92 3.32
CA CYS A 29 5.24 -108.09 2.42
C CYS A 29 6.62 -108.59 2.01
N LYS A 30 7.68 -107.78 2.12
CA LYS A 30 9.08 -108.25 1.96
C LYS A 30 9.55 -109.10 3.15
N GLY A 31 8.93 -108.96 4.33
CA GLY A 31 9.30 -109.68 5.55
C GLY A 31 8.53 -110.97 5.81
N ASP A 32 7.53 -111.30 4.99
CA ASP A 32 6.66 -112.47 5.17
C ASP A 32 7.03 -113.60 4.17
N PRO A 33 7.49 -114.78 4.65
CA PRO A 33 7.94 -115.87 3.79
C PRO A 33 6.84 -116.50 2.92
N GLU A 34 5.57 -116.45 3.35
CA GLU A 34 4.47 -117.11 2.62
C GLU A 34 4.01 -116.34 1.38
N THR A 35 4.23 -115.02 1.33
CA THR A 35 3.77 -114.15 0.22
C THR A 35 4.83 -113.89 -0.84
N GLY A 36 6.06 -114.38 -0.66
CA GLY A 36 7.13 -114.39 -1.68
C GLY A 36 7.46 -113.00 -2.26
N GLY A 37 7.20 -111.93 -1.52
CA GLY A 37 7.39 -110.55 -1.95
C GLY A 37 6.41 -110.06 -3.02
N LYS A 38 5.32 -110.79 -3.32
CA LYS A 38 4.29 -110.38 -4.29
C LYS A 38 2.99 -109.99 -3.56
N LEU A 39 2.58 -108.73 -3.69
CA LEU A 39 1.34 -108.21 -3.12
C LEU A 39 0.12 -108.77 -3.87
N ARG A 40 -0.69 -109.59 -3.18
CA ARG A 40 -1.98 -110.05 -3.70
C ARG A 40 -3.03 -108.94 -3.57
N ILE A 41 -4.09 -109.00 -4.38
CA ILE A 41 -5.13 -107.95 -4.42
C ILE A 41 -5.82 -107.76 -3.07
N ASP A 42 -6.05 -108.86 -2.32
CA ASP A 42 -6.59 -108.85 -0.96
C ASP A 42 -5.70 -108.03 -0.01
N LEU A 43 -4.38 -108.23 -0.06
CA LEU A 43 -3.42 -107.46 0.74
C LEU A 43 -3.32 -106.00 0.30
N VAL A 44 -3.43 -105.70 -1.00
CA VAL A 44 -3.47 -104.31 -1.49
C VAL A 44 -4.74 -103.61 -1.02
N GLN A 45 -5.88 -104.31 -1.02
CA GLN A 45 -7.13 -103.78 -0.52
C GLN A 45 -7.04 -103.45 0.97
N ASP A 46 -6.49 -104.34 1.78
CA ASP A 46 -6.49 -104.19 3.24
C ASP A 46 -5.36 -103.29 3.77
N LEU A 47 -4.14 -103.47 3.27
CA LEU A 47 -2.96 -102.78 3.79
C LEU A 47 -2.66 -101.45 3.10
N VAL A 48 -3.05 -101.30 1.83
CA VAL A 48 -2.79 -100.07 1.06
C VAL A 48 -4.07 -99.25 0.93
N TRP A 49 -5.11 -99.79 0.29
CA TRP A 49 -6.32 -99.02 0.01
C TRP A 49 -7.06 -98.60 1.27
N SER A 50 -7.48 -99.57 2.09
CA SER A 50 -8.27 -99.28 3.29
C SER A 50 -7.52 -98.33 4.22
N LYS A 51 -6.21 -98.55 4.44
CA LYS A 51 -5.38 -97.68 5.28
C LYS A 51 -5.11 -96.30 4.69
N SER A 52 -4.97 -96.17 3.37
CA SER A 52 -4.75 -94.87 2.73
C SER A 52 -6.02 -94.03 2.69
N PHE A 53 -7.13 -94.67 2.34
CA PHE A 53 -8.43 -94.01 2.29
C PHE A 53 -8.91 -93.62 3.68
N GLU A 54 -8.76 -94.49 4.68
CA GLU A 54 -9.00 -94.17 6.10
C GLU A 54 -8.18 -92.95 6.53
N ARG A 55 -6.86 -92.93 6.28
CA ARG A 55 -6.00 -91.80 6.66
C ARG A 55 -6.31 -90.50 5.93
N TRP A 56 -6.63 -90.57 4.64
CA TRP A 56 -7.02 -89.40 3.86
C TRP A 56 -8.36 -88.86 4.33
N ARG A 57 -9.33 -89.74 4.58
CA ARG A 57 -10.64 -89.36 5.13
C ARG A 57 -10.49 -88.73 6.51
N THR A 58 -9.71 -89.33 7.40
CA THR A 58 -9.42 -88.77 8.74
C THR A 58 -8.68 -87.44 8.66
N LEU A 59 -7.83 -87.20 7.66
CA LEU A 59 -7.20 -85.90 7.46
C LEU A 59 -8.25 -84.82 7.18
N TRP A 60 -9.19 -85.08 6.28
CA TRP A 60 -10.27 -84.14 5.97
C TRP A 60 -11.28 -84.00 7.10
N GLU A 61 -11.62 -85.07 7.82
CA GLU A 61 -12.45 -85.01 9.03
C GLU A 61 -11.78 -84.13 10.11
N ARG A 62 -10.44 -84.20 10.25
CA ARG A 62 -9.66 -83.30 11.13
C ARG A 62 -9.66 -81.85 10.64
N ILE A 63 -9.75 -81.60 9.34
CA ILE A 63 -9.85 -80.26 8.78
C ILE A 63 -11.24 -79.69 9.05
N CYS A 64 -12.31 -80.43 8.73
CA CYS A 64 -13.69 -80.01 8.98
C CYS A 64 -13.94 -79.71 10.46
N SER A 65 -13.47 -80.59 11.36
CA SER A 65 -13.56 -80.40 12.80
C SER A 65 -12.58 -79.34 13.37
N GLY A 66 -11.71 -78.78 12.54
CA GLY A 66 -10.71 -77.78 12.95
C GLY A 66 -9.57 -78.34 13.82
N GLN A 67 -9.47 -79.67 14.01
CA GLN A 67 -8.50 -80.34 14.88
C GLN A 67 -7.14 -80.63 14.21
N ILE A 68 -6.96 -80.23 12.95
CA ILE A 68 -5.65 -80.27 12.31
C ILE A 68 -4.75 -79.18 12.91
N SER A 69 -3.51 -79.50 13.30
CA SER A 69 -2.60 -78.49 13.83
C SER A 69 -2.11 -77.54 12.74
N LEU A 70 -1.90 -76.27 13.06
CA LEU A 70 -1.40 -75.26 12.12
C LEU A 70 -0.07 -75.64 11.45
N LYS A 71 0.82 -76.34 12.16
CA LYS A 71 2.07 -76.91 11.61
C LYS A 71 1.82 -77.97 10.55
N ASP A 72 0.81 -78.81 10.75
CA ASP A 72 0.39 -79.82 9.76
C ASP A 72 -0.29 -79.16 8.55
N VAL A 73 -1.02 -78.06 8.78
CA VAL A 73 -1.60 -77.22 7.71
C VAL A 73 -0.46 -76.64 6.86
N ASP A 74 0.50 -75.93 7.45
CA ASP A 74 1.68 -75.40 6.74
C ASP A 74 2.39 -76.50 5.97
N ALA A 75 2.75 -77.61 6.62
CA ALA A 75 3.53 -78.67 5.97
C ALA A 75 2.82 -79.38 4.80
N ARG A 76 1.48 -79.43 4.78
CA ARG A 76 0.70 -80.16 3.78
C ARG A 76 0.03 -79.26 2.75
N PHE A 77 -0.22 -78.01 3.11
CA PHE A 77 -0.96 -77.05 2.31
C PHE A 77 -0.13 -75.86 1.79
N ASP A 78 1.13 -75.68 2.21
CA ASP A 78 2.02 -74.61 1.71
C ASP A 78 2.11 -74.58 0.18
N ARG A 79 2.18 -75.75 -0.45
CA ARG A 79 2.22 -75.88 -1.92
C ARG A 79 1.03 -75.23 -2.64
N PHE A 80 -0.14 -75.18 -1.99
CA PHE A 80 -1.36 -74.63 -2.58
C PHE A 80 -1.38 -73.10 -2.55
N ARG A 81 -0.50 -72.45 -1.77
CA ARG A 81 -0.33 -70.98 -1.76
C ARG A 81 0.05 -70.43 -3.13
N LYS A 82 0.76 -71.23 -3.95
CA LYS A 82 1.23 -70.84 -5.30
C LYS A 82 0.34 -71.32 -6.44
N ASP A 83 -0.59 -72.25 -6.19
CA ASP A 83 -1.54 -72.78 -7.18
C ASP A 83 -2.93 -73.02 -6.54
N PRO A 84 -3.73 -71.95 -6.35
CA PRO A 84 -5.00 -72.01 -5.63
C PRO A 84 -6.03 -72.95 -6.26
N LYS A 85 -6.01 -73.10 -7.59
CA LYS A 85 -6.96 -73.95 -8.33
C LYS A 85 -6.84 -75.42 -7.95
N SER A 86 -5.63 -75.88 -7.64
CA SER A 86 -5.39 -77.26 -7.22
C SER A 86 -5.90 -77.58 -5.81
N LEU A 87 -6.18 -76.56 -4.99
CA LEU A 87 -6.85 -76.72 -3.68
C LEU A 87 -8.36 -76.88 -3.84
N ASP A 88 -8.96 -76.17 -4.81
CA ASP A 88 -10.39 -76.29 -5.11
C ASP A 88 -10.73 -77.71 -5.61
N ASP A 89 -9.87 -78.31 -6.44
CA ASP A 89 -10.00 -79.72 -6.87
C ASP A 89 -9.96 -80.71 -5.69
N GLU A 90 -9.14 -80.42 -4.67
CA GLU A 90 -9.01 -81.24 -3.46
C GLU A 90 -10.26 -81.15 -2.57
N ILE A 91 -10.85 -79.95 -2.50
CA ILE A 91 -12.10 -79.67 -1.80
C ILE A 91 -13.26 -80.41 -2.48
N GLU A 92 -13.38 -80.34 -3.81
CA GLU A 92 -14.45 -81.02 -4.56
C GLU A 92 -14.40 -82.55 -4.33
N ILE A 93 -13.19 -83.12 -4.35
CA ILE A 93 -13.01 -84.56 -4.07
C ILE A 93 -13.36 -84.89 -2.61
N ALA A 94 -12.99 -84.04 -1.64
CA ALA A 94 -13.34 -84.22 -0.24
C ALA A 94 -14.87 -84.21 -0.04
N LEU A 95 -15.57 -83.27 -0.67
CA LEU A 95 -17.04 -83.15 -0.60
C LEU A 95 -17.72 -84.43 -1.10
N ILE A 96 -17.30 -84.99 -2.24
CA ILE A 96 -17.88 -86.23 -2.79
C ILE A 96 -17.86 -87.39 -1.78
N PHE A 97 -16.83 -87.47 -0.93
CA PHE A 97 -16.65 -88.59 0.01
C PHE A 97 -17.14 -88.32 1.43
N LEU A 98 -17.40 -87.07 1.78
CA LEU A 98 -17.81 -86.64 3.12
C LEU A 98 -19.29 -86.18 3.16
N SER A 99 -19.98 -86.08 2.03
CA SER A 99 -21.34 -85.53 1.86
C SER A 99 -22.50 -86.31 2.51
N ALA A 100 -22.26 -87.12 3.54
CA ALA A 100 -23.31 -87.80 4.30
C ALA A 100 -23.81 -86.97 5.51
N GLU A 101 -23.20 -85.81 5.77
CA GLU A 101 -23.58 -84.88 6.86
C GLU A 101 -24.12 -83.57 6.27
N GLU A 102 -25.20 -83.02 6.87
CA GLU A 102 -25.75 -81.70 6.49
C GLU A 102 -24.72 -80.59 6.80
N ASP A 103 -24.61 -79.58 5.92
CA ASP A 103 -23.77 -78.37 6.05
C ASP A 103 -22.22 -78.52 5.99
N ILE A 104 -21.72 -79.66 5.49
CA ILE A 104 -20.27 -79.87 5.35
C ILE A 104 -19.60 -78.91 4.34
N ASP A 105 -20.35 -78.42 3.36
CA ASP A 105 -19.85 -77.49 2.34
C ASP A 105 -19.48 -76.12 2.93
N ALA A 106 -20.37 -75.51 3.73
CA ALA A 106 -20.13 -74.25 4.40
C ALA A 106 -18.98 -74.35 5.42
N THR A 107 -18.95 -75.45 6.17
CA THR A 107 -17.90 -75.73 7.16
C THR A 107 -16.52 -75.84 6.48
N LEU A 108 -16.45 -76.54 5.35
CA LEU A 108 -15.19 -76.74 4.62
C LEU A 108 -14.68 -75.41 4.03
N HIS A 109 -15.54 -74.60 3.43
CA HIS A 109 -15.17 -73.29 2.92
C HIS A 109 -14.66 -72.34 4.02
N HIS A 110 -15.31 -72.32 5.20
CA HIS A 110 -14.86 -71.53 6.34
C HIS A 110 -13.48 -71.99 6.86
N ARG A 111 -13.25 -73.31 6.96
CA ARG A 111 -11.93 -73.85 7.34
C ARG A 111 -10.85 -73.53 6.30
N VAL A 112 -11.20 -73.51 5.01
CA VAL A 112 -10.28 -73.10 3.94
C VAL A 112 -9.94 -71.60 4.04
N ALA A 113 -10.91 -70.75 4.40
CA ALA A 113 -10.65 -69.33 4.65
C ALA A 113 -9.66 -69.14 5.82
N GLN A 114 -9.81 -69.89 6.92
CA GLN A 114 -8.85 -69.88 8.03
C GLN A 114 -7.45 -70.33 7.59
N ILE A 115 -7.34 -71.35 6.73
CA ILE A 115 -6.04 -71.79 6.18
C ILE A 115 -5.39 -70.68 5.34
N LYS A 116 -6.17 -70.01 4.47
CA LYS A 116 -5.66 -68.90 3.64
C LYS A 116 -5.18 -67.74 4.49
N GLN A 117 -5.97 -67.33 5.49
CA GLN A 117 -5.59 -66.22 6.36
C GLN A 117 -4.38 -66.55 7.22
N PHE A 118 -4.30 -67.76 7.80
CA PHE A 118 -3.12 -68.21 8.53
C PHE A 118 -1.82 -68.08 7.71
N GLN A 119 -1.89 -68.37 6.40
CA GLN A 119 -0.75 -68.23 5.49
C GLN A 119 -0.36 -66.76 5.22
N ASN A 120 -1.31 -65.81 5.30
CA ASN A 120 -1.10 -64.37 5.12
C ASN A 120 -0.59 -63.66 6.39
N LEU A 121 -0.79 -64.23 7.59
CA LEU A 121 -0.40 -63.62 8.88
C LEU A 121 1.08 -63.19 8.96
N ARG A 122 1.97 -63.80 8.16
CA ARG A 122 3.40 -63.45 8.12
C ARG A 122 3.71 -62.12 7.46
N GLU A 123 2.78 -61.58 6.67
CA GLU A 123 3.00 -60.34 5.90
C GLU A 123 2.64 -59.07 6.70
N PHE A 124 2.02 -59.22 7.88
CA PHE A 124 1.53 -58.11 8.70
C PHE A 124 2.32 -57.88 10.00
N GLU A 125 3.45 -58.55 10.17
CA GLU A 125 4.30 -58.48 11.37
C GLU A 125 4.83 -57.05 11.61
N ASP A 126 5.35 -56.41 10.56
CA ASP A 126 5.90 -55.05 10.64
C ASP A 126 4.83 -53.99 10.98
N ALA A 127 3.61 -54.17 10.46
CA ALA A 127 2.48 -53.28 10.71
C ALA A 127 1.97 -53.41 12.16
N ALA A 128 1.84 -54.64 12.65
CA ALA A 128 1.46 -54.91 14.03
C ALA A 128 2.48 -54.35 15.04
N ALA A 129 3.78 -54.48 14.73
CA ALA A 129 4.84 -53.92 15.55
C ALA A 129 4.77 -52.39 15.63
N ALA A 130 4.58 -51.71 14.49
CA ALA A 130 4.48 -50.25 14.44
C ALA A 130 3.28 -49.69 15.21
N ILE A 131 2.12 -50.37 15.17
CA ILE A 131 0.94 -49.95 15.94
C ILE A 131 1.20 -50.09 17.44
N LEU A 132 1.85 -51.17 17.88
CA LEU A 132 2.16 -51.38 19.30
C LEU A 132 3.21 -50.39 19.79
N GLU A 133 4.21 -50.07 18.97
CA GLU A 133 5.20 -49.01 19.25
C GLU A 133 4.52 -47.63 19.37
N PHE A 134 3.60 -47.31 18.46
CA PHE A 134 2.80 -46.09 18.52
C PHE A 134 1.91 -46.02 19.77
N LYS A 135 1.26 -47.13 20.12
CA LYS A 135 0.46 -47.25 21.33
C LYS A 135 1.30 -46.95 22.58
N GLU A 136 2.51 -47.51 22.66
CA GLU A 136 3.43 -47.26 23.77
C GLU A 136 3.92 -45.80 23.78
N ALA A 137 4.28 -45.23 22.62
CA ALA A 137 4.77 -43.86 22.50
C ALA A 137 3.71 -42.80 22.84
N MET A 138 2.45 -43.04 22.47
CA MET A 138 1.31 -42.13 22.70
C MET A 138 0.54 -42.40 24.00
N GLU A 139 0.99 -43.37 24.81
CA GLU A 139 0.39 -43.76 26.09
C GLU A 139 -1.09 -44.19 25.98
N LEU A 140 -1.45 -44.97 24.96
CA LEU A 140 -2.84 -45.43 24.78
C LEU A 140 -3.17 -46.61 25.70
N GLU A 141 -4.25 -46.47 26.48
CA GLU A 141 -4.74 -47.43 27.47
C GLU A 141 -5.93 -48.27 26.97
N GLY A 142 -6.41 -48.03 25.75
CA GLY A 142 -7.53 -48.77 25.16
C GLY A 142 -7.21 -50.24 24.85
N ASP A 143 -8.20 -50.93 24.27
CA ASP A 143 -8.06 -52.36 23.97
C ASP A 143 -7.22 -52.61 22.71
N PHE A 144 -6.08 -53.28 22.92
CA PHE A 144 -5.17 -53.80 21.89
C PHE A 144 -4.86 -55.28 22.11
N HIS A 145 -5.66 -55.98 22.94
CA HIS A 145 -5.36 -57.36 23.35
C HIS A 145 -5.23 -58.30 22.14
N VAL A 146 -6.10 -58.13 21.15
CA VAL A 146 -6.11 -58.95 19.92
C VAL A 146 -4.82 -58.79 19.10
N LEU A 147 -4.21 -57.60 19.11
CA LEU A 147 -2.92 -57.33 18.44
C LEU A 147 -1.72 -57.93 19.19
N VAL A 148 -1.79 -57.93 20.53
CA VAL A 148 -0.79 -58.59 21.38
C VAL A 148 -0.88 -60.10 21.22
N GLU A 149 -2.10 -60.66 21.22
CA GLU A 149 -2.33 -62.06 20.89
C GLU A 149 -1.84 -62.37 19.47
N PHE A 150 -2.17 -61.55 18.48
CA PHE A 150 -1.69 -61.68 17.10
C PHE A 150 -0.15 -61.80 17.00
N ARG A 151 0.61 -60.98 17.76
CA ARG A 151 2.08 -61.08 17.84
C ARG A 151 2.53 -62.40 18.45
N ASP A 152 1.87 -62.84 19.53
CA ASP A 152 2.22 -64.07 20.24
C ASP A 152 1.86 -65.33 19.44
N GLN A 153 0.92 -65.24 18.49
CA GLN A 153 0.49 -66.30 17.56
C GLN A 153 1.55 -66.69 16.50
N MET A 154 2.61 -65.89 16.35
CA MET A 154 3.70 -66.16 15.38
C MET A 154 4.82 -67.06 15.95
N THR A 155 4.69 -67.50 17.20
CA THR A 155 5.65 -68.38 17.89
C THR A 155 5.51 -69.86 17.48
N ASP A 156 6.61 -70.63 17.56
CA ASP A 156 6.63 -72.06 17.21
C ASP A 156 5.72 -72.93 18.12
N GLU A 157 5.40 -72.45 19.33
CA GLU A 157 4.44 -73.10 20.24
C GLU A 157 3.00 -72.97 19.74
N PHE A 158 2.63 -71.81 19.18
CA PHE A 158 1.30 -71.58 18.62
C PHE A 158 1.03 -72.44 17.38
N ARG A 159 2.07 -72.70 16.56
CA ARG A 159 1.95 -73.59 15.38
C ARG A 159 1.52 -75.02 15.73
N GLN A 160 1.60 -75.44 16.99
CA GLN A 160 1.08 -76.75 17.42
C GLN A 160 -0.42 -76.77 17.73
N ARG A 161 -1.08 -75.60 17.81
CA ARG A 161 -2.52 -75.49 18.10
C ARG A 161 -3.39 -75.93 16.91
N PRO A 162 -4.64 -76.37 17.18
CA PRO A 162 -5.57 -76.76 16.13
C PRO A 162 -6.06 -75.55 15.31
N LEU A 163 -6.35 -75.74 14.02
CA LEU A 163 -6.81 -74.70 13.07
C LEU A 163 -8.03 -73.95 13.58
N GLY A 164 -8.92 -74.62 14.33
CA GLY A 164 -10.10 -74.01 14.93
C GLY A 164 -9.81 -72.97 16.03
N THR A 165 -8.55 -72.73 16.42
CA THR A 165 -8.19 -71.65 17.37
C THR A 165 -8.09 -70.28 16.72
N ILE A 166 -8.16 -70.18 15.38
CA ILE A 166 -8.26 -68.89 14.70
C ILE A 166 -9.73 -68.50 14.69
N ASP A 167 -10.17 -67.71 15.66
CA ASP A 167 -11.54 -67.21 15.74
C ASP A 167 -11.78 -66.03 14.78
N ASP A 168 -13.03 -65.60 14.66
CA ASP A 168 -13.43 -64.54 13.75
C ASP A 168 -12.79 -63.17 14.12
N ASP A 169 -12.45 -62.94 15.39
CA ASP A 169 -11.83 -61.71 15.90
C ASP A 169 -10.39 -61.55 15.37
N VAL A 170 -9.63 -62.65 15.31
CA VAL A 170 -8.31 -62.69 14.67
C VAL A 170 -8.43 -62.45 13.15
N LEU A 171 -9.48 -62.98 12.51
CA LEU A 171 -9.73 -62.77 11.08
C LEU A 171 -10.12 -61.32 10.76
N GLU A 172 -10.82 -60.63 11.66
CA GLU A 172 -11.14 -59.20 11.52
C GLU A 172 -9.93 -58.30 11.77
N THR A 173 -9.13 -58.61 12.78
CA THR A 173 -7.89 -57.86 13.08
C THR A 173 -6.87 -57.97 11.95
N GLY A 174 -6.70 -59.14 11.35
CA GLY A 174 -5.86 -59.32 10.17
C GLY A 174 -6.31 -58.45 8.99
N ARG A 175 -7.64 -58.35 8.75
CA ARG A 175 -8.20 -57.48 7.70
C ARG A 175 -8.07 -55.99 7.99
N ALA A 176 -8.05 -55.58 9.25
CA ALA A 176 -7.82 -54.19 9.65
C ALA A 176 -6.35 -53.80 9.42
N ILE A 177 -5.40 -54.66 9.79
CA ILE A 177 -3.95 -54.43 9.62
C ILE A 177 -3.55 -54.48 8.14
N GLU A 178 -4.18 -55.34 7.33
CA GLU A 178 -3.96 -55.42 5.87
C GLU A 178 -4.18 -54.08 5.14
N ARG A 179 -4.96 -53.16 5.72
CA ARG A 179 -5.21 -51.83 5.16
C ARG A 179 -4.03 -50.87 5.27
N LEU A 180 -3.03 -51.16 6.11
CA LEU A 180 -1.87 -50.30 6.32
C LEU A 180 -0.80 -50.55 5.27
N ALA A 181 -0.62 -49.58 4.37
CA ALA A 181 0.46 -49.59 3.39
C ALA A 181 1.82 -49.24 4.04
N PRO A 182 2.97 -49.62 3.45
CA PRO A 182 4.30 -49.33 4.00
C PRO A 182 4.57 -47.85 4.39
N PRO A 183 4.13 -46.83 3.61
CA PRO A 183 4.31 -45.43 4.00
C PRO A 183 3.54 -45.02 5.27
N MET A 184 2.41 -45.68 5.53
CA MET A 184 1.60 -45.44 6.74
C MET A 184 2.29 -46.02 7.97
N ILE A 185 2.91 -47.20 7.82
CA ILE A 185 3.70 -47.85 8.88
C ILE A 185 4.90 -46.97 9.23
N GLU A 186 5.59 -46.42 8.24
CA GLU A 186 6.71 -45.48 8.44
C GLU A 186 6.24 -44.21 9.15
N CYS A 187 5.10 -43.64 8.74
CA CYS A 187 4.54 -42.46 9.41
C CYS A 187 4.23 -42.72 10.89
N LEU A 188 3.62 -43.85 11.25
CA LEU A 188 3.35 -44.18 12.66
C LEU A 188 4.66 -44.24 13.47
N LYS A 189 5.74 -44.78 12.89
CA LYS A 189 7.05 -44.79 13.54
C LYS A 189 7.61 -43.38 13.71
N THR A 190 7.59 -42.55 12.68
CA THR A 190 8.07 -41.15 12.75
C THR A 190 7.33 -40.33 13.81
N VAL A 191 6.00 -40.51 13.92
CA VAL A 191 5.18 -39.84 14.94
C VAL A 191 5.53 -40.37 16.35
N SER A 192 5.84 -41.66 16.47
CA SER A 192 6.27 -42.28 17.73
C SER A 192 7.65 -41.78 18.19
N ASP A 193 8.59 -41.63 17.26
CA ASP A 193 9.94 -41.12 17.52
C ASP A 193 9.90 -39.65 17.97
N ASN A 194 8.96 -38.86 17.43
CA ASN A 194 8.79 -37.43 17.70
C ASN A 194 7.75 -37.11 18.81
N LYS A 195 7.51 -38.06 19.72
CA LYS A 195 6.50 -37.91 20.79
C LYS A 195 6.68 -36.66 21.66
N GLU A 196 7.92 -36.22 21.92
CA GLU A 196 8.19 -35.05 22.77
C GLU A 196 7.61 -33.76 22.18
N PHE A 197 7.70 -33.60 20.85
CA PHE A 197 7.12 -32.46 20.14
C PHE A 197 5.59 -32.49 20.20
N ILE A 198 4.99 -33.67 20.01
CA ILE A 198 3.54 -33.86 20.05
C ILE A 198 2.97 -33.58 21.45
N PHE A 199 3.60 -34.11 22.50
CA PHE A 199 3.19 -33.83 23.88
C PHE A 199 3.37 -32.36 24.25
N TRP A 200 4.41 -31.70 23.73
CA TRP A 200 4.58 -30.26 23.91
C TRP A 200 3.45 -29.47 23.23
N LEU A 201 3.12 -29.77 21.97
CA LEU A 201 2.00 -29.11 21.27
C LEU A 201 0.67 -29.32 21.98
N ARG A 202 0.36 -30.56 22.42
CA ARG A 202 -0.84 -30.89 23.21
C ARG A 202 -0.97 -30.07 24.49
N LYS A 203 0.16 -29.73 25.11
CA LYS A 203 0.20 -28.96 26.35
C LYS A 203 0.07 -27.45 26.09
N GLU A 204 0.68 -26.96 25.01
CA GLU A 204 0.83 -25.52 24.77
C GLU A 204 -0.28 -24.92 23.91
N VAL A 205 -1.04 -25.74 23.17
CA VAL A 205 -2.09 -25.32 22.23
C VAL A 205 -3.39 -26.07 22.53
N ASN A 206 -4.46 -25.37 22.90
CA ASN A 206 -5.73 -25.98 23.29
C ASN A 206 -6.67 -26.20 22.08
N GLY A 207 -6.18 -26.92 21.07
CA GLY A 207 -6.95 -27.29 19.89
C GLY A 207 -6.53 -26.55 18.61
N ARG A 208 -7.16 -26.94 17.50
CA ARG A 208 -6.73 -26.57 16.14
C ARG A 208 -6.74 -25.06 15.87
N GLU A 209 -7.64 -24.30 16.50
CA GLU A 209 -7.80 -22.85 16.27
C GLU A 209 -6.62 -22.03 16.83
N GLU A 210 -5.99 -22.48 17.91
CA GLU A 210 -4.86 -21.79 18.55
C GLU A 210 -3.51 -22.06 17.86
N VAL A 211 -3.46 -23.01 16.92
CA VAL A 211 -2.24 -23.30 16.13
C VAL A 211 -1.81 -22.07 15.33
N LYS A 212 -2.78 -21.31 14.78
CA LYS A 212 -2.50 -20.08 14.03
C LYS A 212 -1.77 -19.05 14.89
N THR A 213 -2.21 -18.86 16.13
CA THR A 213 -1.59 -17.94 17.10
C THR A 213 -0.12 -18.29 17.35
N LEU A 214 0.20 -19.57 17.50
CA LEU A 214 1.59 -20.03 17.69
C LEU A 214 2.45 -19.79 16.43
N VAL A 215 1.87 -20.03 15.25
CA VAL A 215 2.53 -19.80 13.95
C VAL A 215 2.81 -18.30 13.75
N ASP A 216 1.84 -17.44 14.02
CA ASP A 216 2.01 -15.98 13.93
C ASP A 216 3.12 -15.50 14.89
N LEU A 217 3.16 -16.03 16.12
CA LEU A 217 4.21 -15.71 17.10
C LEU A 217 5.61 -16.17 16.64
N ALA A 218 5.68 -17.32 15.98
CA ALA A 218 6.90 -17.87 15.42
C ALA A 218 7.36 -17.09 14.18
N MET A 219 6.44 -16.65 13.30
CA MET A 219 6.74 -15.76 12.16
C MET A 219 7.34 -14.43 12.62
N MET A 220 6.82 -13.84 13.71
CA MET A 220 7.35 -12.59 14.25
C MET A 220 8.72 -12.73 14.94
N SER A 221 9.11 -13.96 15.30
CA SER A 221 10.36 -14.25 16.01
C SER A 221 11.44 -14.85 15.10
N ALA A 222 11.03 -15.40 13.96
CA ALA A 222 11.90 -15.77 12.84
C ALA A 222 12.50 -14.49 12.23
N GLY A 223 13.81 -14.48 11.93
CA GLY A 223 14.39 -13.43 11.11
C GLY A 223 13.92 -13.55 9.66
N GLU A 224 14.26 -12.56 8.83
CA GLU A 224 13.87 -12.48 7.40
C GLU A 224 14.56 -13.52 6.51
N SER A 225 15.23 -14.53 7.07
CA SER A 225 15.89 -15.55 6.27
C SER A 225 14.89 -16.58 5.75
N ASP A 226 15.07 -17.02 4.51
CA ASP A 226 14.26 -18.07 3.88
C ASP A 226 14.19 -19.33 4.76
N ILE A 227 15.30 -19.65 5.45
CA ILE A 227 15.43 -20.80 6.35
C ILE A 227 14.48 -20.69 7.55
N GLU A 228 14.31 -19.49 8.13
CA GLU A 228 13.45 -19.29 9.29
C GLU A 228 11.97 -19.21 8.89
N THR A 229 11.68 -18.65 7.72
CA THR A 229 10.33 -18.67 7.13
C THR A 229 9.88 -20.10 6.80
N ASP A 230 10.77 -20.92 6.25
CA ASP A 230 10.52 -22.34 5.97
C ASP A 230 10.24 -23.14 7.25
N ARG A 231 10.91 -22.84 8.36
CA ARG A 231 10.65 -23.49 9.67
C ARG A 231 9.24 -23.20 10.16
N VAL A 232 8.76 -21.98 10.02
CA VAL A 232 7.41 -21.60 10.49
C VAL A 232 6.33 -22.21 9.58
N SER A 233 6.57 -22.24 8.28
CA SER A 233 5.74 -22.99 7.32
C SER A 233 5.69 -24.49 7.65
N CYS A 234 6.82 -25.06 8.04
CA CYS A 234 6.92 -26.45 8.49
C CYS A 234 6.10 -26.70 9.76
N LEU A 235 6.18 -25.83 10.76
CA LEU A 235 5.34 -25.88 11.96
C LEU A 235 3.84 -25.84 11.63
N HIS A 236 3.42 -24.90 10.78
CA HIS A 236 2.01 -24.77 10.37
C HIS A 236 1.50 -26.04 9.67
N THR A 237 2.29 -26.54 8.71
CA THR A 237 1.92 -27.71 7.90
C THR A 237 1.83 -28.98 8.77
N THR A 238 2.79 -29.20 9.67
CA THR A 238 2.85 -30.38 10.54
C THR A 238 1.77 -30.36 11.62
N ALA A 239 1.52 -29.21 12.26
CA ALA A 239 0.51 -29.08 13.30
C ALA A 239 -0.92 -29.30 12.77
N LEU A 240 -1.21 -28.89 11.53
CA LEU A 240 -2.50 -29.14 10.88
C LEU A 240 -2.60 -30.57 10.33
N GLY A 241 -1.56 -31.05 9.63
CA GLY A 241 -1.57 -32.38 9.01
C GLY A 241 -1.65 -33.53 10.02
N PHE A 242 -1.06 -33.35 11.21
CA PHE A 242 -1.14 -34.31 12.32
C PHE A 242 -2.16 -33.92 13.40
N ALA A 243 -3.02 -32.93 13.14
CA ALA A 243 -4.04 -32.49 14.08
C ALA A 243 -4.91 -33.64 14.65
N PRO A 244 -5.32 -34.66 13.88
CA PRO A 244 -6.07 -35.80 14.43
C PRO A 244 -5.29 -36.59 15.49
N PHE A 245 -3.98 -36.80 15.29
CA PHE A 245 -3.15 -37.44 16.30
C PHE A 245 -2.85 -36.52 17.48
N ILE A 246 -2.67 -35.22 17.25
CA ILE A 246 -2.32 -34.27 18.30
C ILE A 246 -3.54 -33.97 19.20
N PHE A 247 -4.68 -33.60 18.62
CA PHE A 247 -5.81 -33.02 19.37
C PHE A 247 -7.00 -33.98 19.55
N ASP A 248 -7.20 -34.96 18.67
CA ASP A 248 -8.42 -35.79 18.67
C ASP A 248 -8.21 -37.20 19.23
N LEU A 249 -6.96 -37.63 19.41
CA LEU A 249 -6.61 -38.96 19.92
C LEU A 249 -6.68 -39.00 21.45
N ASP A 250 -7.75 -39.62 21.99
CA ASP A 250 -7.94 -39.87 23.43
C ASP A 250 -7.00 -40.97 23.94
N LYS A 251 -6.53 -40.84 25.20
CA LYS A 251 -5.76 -41.89 25.89
C LYS A 251 -6.53 -43.21 26.00
N CYS A 252 -7.85 -43.18 26.06
CA CYS A 252 -8.68 -44.38 26.15
C CYS A 252 -8.90 -45.08 24.79
N ALA A 253 -8.33 -44.56 23.70
CA ALA A 253 -8.55 -45.07 22.36
C ALA A 253 -8.02 -46.51 22.20
N GLY A 254 -8.89 -47.42 21.77
CA GLY A 254 -8.54 -48.78 21.38
C GLY A 254 -8.14 -48.89 19.90
N LEU A 255 -7.85 -50.10 19.44
CA LEU A 255 -7.37 -50.35 18.07
C LEU A 255 -8.32 -49.80 16.99
N SER A 256 -9.63 -50.01 17.12
CA SER A 256 -10.60 -49.55 16.11
C SER A 256 -10.62 -48.02 15.97
N GLN A 257 -10.67 -47.31 17.09
CA GLN A 257 -10.65 -45.84 17.10
C GLN A 257 -9.34 -45.27 16.58
N LEU A 258 -8.21 -45.93 16.86
CA LEU A 258 -6.93 -45.54 16.29
C LEU A 258 -6.93 -45.68 14.76
N MET A 259 -7.50 -46.77 14.23
CA MET A 259 -7.60 -46.97 12.78
C MET A 259 -8.48 -45.92 12.09
N ASP A 260 -9.58 -45.51 12.73
CA ASP A 260 -10.44 -44.43 12.21
C ASP A 260 -9.71 -43.07 12.17
N ILE A 261 -8.95 -42.74 13.21
CA ILE A 261 -8.14 -41.50 13.26
C ILE A 261 -7.01 -41.56 12.23
N CYS A 262 -6.38 -42.73 12.09
CA CYS A 262 -5.36 -42.98 11.09
C CYS A 262 -5.90 -42.69 9.68
N GLU A 263 -7.13 -43.12 9.33
CA GLU A 263 -7.74 -42.82 8.02
C GLU A 263 -7.80 -41.32 7.72
N SER A 264 -8.11 -40.47 8.72
CA SER A 264 -8.11 -39.02 8.55
C SER A 264 -6.71 -38.45 8.27
N VAL A 265 -5.67 -38.95 8.93
CA VAL A 265 -4.28 -38.53 8.69
C VAL A 265 -3.79 -39.02 7.32
N TRP A 266 -4.26 -40.19 6.87
CA TRP A 266 -3.88 -40.76 5.57
C TRP A 266 -4.37 -39.96 4.38
N GLU A 267 -5.52 -39.28 4.49
CA GLU A 267 -5.96 -38.33 3.46
C GLU A 267 -4.95 -37.17 3.32
N HIS A 268 -4.46 -36.63 4.44
CA HIS A 268 -3.48 -35.54 4.44
C HIS A 268 -2.10 -35.97 3.92
N ILE A 269 -1.67 -37.21 4.18
CA ILE A 269 -0.42 -37.76 3.64
C ILE A 269 -0.51 -38.03 2.14
N LYS A 270 -1.68 -38.44 1.63
CA LYS A 270 -1.88 -38.61 0.18
C LYS A 270 -1.75 -37.29 -0.58
N GLU A 271 -2.14 -36.19 0.05
CA GLU A 271 -2.00 -34.85 -0.52
C GLU A 271 -0.57 -34.29 -0.37
N ASN A 272 0.17 -34.72 0.66
CA ASN A 272 1.54 -34.28 0.93
C ASN A 272 2.40 -35.42 1.50
N ASP A 273 3.17 -36.07 0.63
CA ASP A 273 4.03 -37.22 0.95
C ASP A 273 5.25 -36.85 1.82
N THR A 274 5.65 -35.58 1.85
CA THR A 274 6.77 -35.09 2.69
C THR A 274 6.39 -34.79 4.13
N LEU A 275 5.13 -34.94 4.51
CA LEU A 275 4.61 -34.54 5.82
C LEU A 275 5.34 -35.22 7.02
N PRO A 276 5.68 -36.53 7.00
CA PRO A 276 6.45 -37.15 8.08
C PRO A 276 7.88 -36.59 8.20
N VAL A 277 8.54 -36.29 7.07
CA VAL A 277 9.89 -35.70 7.05
C VAL A 277 9.87 -34.31 7.69
N LYS A 278 8.86 -33.50 7.35
CA LYS A 278 8.65 -32.18 7.95
C LYS A 278 8.45 -32.25 9.47
N LEU A 279 7.75 -33.27 9.96
CA LEU A 279 7.57 -33.47 11.40
C LEU A 279 8.92 -33.72 12.11
N ASP A 280 9.78 -34.53 11.52
CA ASP A 280 11.11 -34.84 12.07
C ASP A 280 12.00 -33.58 12.10
N ASP A 281 11.99 -32.79 11.02
CA ASP A 281 12.75 -31.55 10.90
C ASP A 281 12.33 -30.49 11.94
N ILE A 282 11.01 -30.27 12.12
CA ILE A 282 10.54 -29.26 13.08
C ILE A 282 10.70 -29.71 14.54
N SER A 283 10.59 -31.02 14.80
CA SER A 283 10.77 -31.59 16.12
C SER A 283 12.21 -31.41 16.62
N CYS A 284 13.20 -31.51 15.72
CA CYS A 284 14.60 -31.17 16.00
C CYS A 284 14.81 -29.70 16.45
N HIS A 285 13.84 -28.82 16.18
CA HIS A 285 13.84 -27.41 16.54
C HIS A 285 12.92 -27.06 17.73
N LEU A 286 12.46 -28.05 18.49
CA LEU A 286 11.56 -27.86 19.63
C LEU A 286 12.09 -26.87 20.69
N GLU A 287 13.40 -26.84 20.95
CA GLU A 287 14.01 -25.88 21.90
C GLU A 287 13.95 -24.43 21.41
N TRP A 288 13.99 -24.21 20.09
CA TRP A 288 13.75 -22.89 19.51
C TRP A 288 12.30 -22.46 19.71
N LEU A 289 11.33 -23.35 19.46
CA LEU A 289 9.89 -23.09 19.66
C LEU A 289 9.55 -22.77 21.12
N LYS A 290 10.13 -23.50 22.08
CA LYS A 290 10.02 -23.15 23.51
C LYS A 290 10.57 -21.74 23.80
N GLY A 291 11.69 -21.40 23.18
CA GLY A 291 12.33 -20.09 23.30
C GLY A 291 11.52 -18.92 22.72
N VAL A 292 10.76 -19.15 21.64
CA VAL A 292 9.90 -18.16 20.97
C VAL A 292 8.84 -17.62 21.94
N LYS A 293 8.16 -18.51 22.67
CA LYS A 293 7.11 -18.12 23.63
C LYS A 293 7.70 -17.46 24.89
N ASP A 294 8.73 -18.05 25.50
CA ASP A 294 9.22 -17.60 26.81
C ASP A 294 10.05 -16.30 26.76
N LYS A 295 10.86 -16.09 25.71
CA LYS A 295 11.74 -14.90 25.63
C LYS A 295 10.99 -13.65 25.17
N HIS A 296 10.11 -13.77 24.18
CA HIS A 296 9.34 -12.64 23.66
C HIS A 296 8.17 -12.24 24.57
N ALA A 297 7.51 -13.19 25.23
CA ALA A 297 6.46 -12.88 26.22
C ALA A 297 7.01 -12.07 27.39
N MET A 298 8.14 -12.54 27.97
CA MET A 298 8.75 -11.88 29.12
C MET A 298 9.43 -10.55 28.78
N SER A 299 9.97 -10.38 27.55
CA SER A 299 10.56 -9.10 27.16
C SER A 299 9.49 -8.05 26.81
N SER A 300 8.44 -8.44 26.09
CA SER A 300 7.36 -7.54 25.66
C SER A 300 6.54 -7.09 26.87
N LEU A 301 6.21 -8.00 27.79
CA LEU A 301 5.50 -7.65 29.02
C LEU A 301 6.32 -6.69 29.90
N LYS A 302 7.63 -6.93 30.06
CA LYS A 302 8.53 -6.01 30.78
C LYS A 302 8.64 -4.64 30.11
N LEU A 303 8.57 -4.59 28.77
CA LEU A 303 8.57 -3.33 28.03
C LEU A 303 7.25 -2.58 28.22
N ALA A 304 6.10 -3.26 28.19
CA ALA A 304 4.79 -2.66 28.48
C ALA A 304 4.73 -2.09 29.90
N GLN A 305 5.23 -2.85 30.88
CA GLN A 305 5.37 -2.40 32.27
C GLN A 305 6.25 -1.15 32.38
N ALA A 306 7.42 -1.18 31.72
CA ALA A 306 8.29 -0.03 31.64
C ALA A 306 7.60 1.20 31.05
N ILE A 307 6.86 1.05 29.95
CA ILE A 307 6.13 2.16 29.33
C ILE A 307 5.08 2.71 30.30
N ASN A 308 4.27 1.85 30.93
CA ASN A 308 3.25 2.28 31.89
C ASN A 308 3.78 3.01 33.12
N GLU A 309 5.05 2.77 33.49
CA GLU A 309 5.69 3.37 34.66
C GLU A 309 6.47 4.65 34.37
N ARG A 310 7.10 4.75 33.19
CA ARG A 310 8.07 5.82 32.88
C ARG A 310 8.08 6.27 31.42
N GLY A 311 7.12 5.80 30.61
CA GLY A 311 6.92 6.29 29.25
C GLY A 311 6.29 7.68 29.25
N VAL A 312 6.68 8.49 28.26
CA VAL A 312 6.10 9.79 27.96
C VAL A 312 5.66 9.78 26.51
N TYR A 313 4.36 9.93 26.27
CA TYR A 313 3.82 10.08 24.92
C TYR A 313 3.95 11.53 24.50
N CYS A 314 4.56 11.79 23.35
CA CYS A 314 4.64 13.10 22.73
C CYS A 314 3.68 13.11 21.53
N ILE A 315 2.73 14.05 21.53
CA ILE A 315 1.69 14.18 20.49
C ILE A 315 1.76 15.58 19.91
N GLY A 316 1.64 15.71 18.58
CA GLY A 316 1.55 17.00 17.89
C GLY A 316 2.70 17.24 16.92
N GLN A 317 3.20 18.48 16.87
CA GLN A 317 4.37 18.84 16.07
C GLN A 317 5.67 18.33 16.75
N LEU A 318 6.34 17.35 16.14
CA LEU A 318 7.57 16.74 16.65
C LEU A 318 8.82 17.30 15.93
N ASP A 319 9.89 17.59 16.68
CA ASP A 319 11.13 18.22 16.18
C ASP A 319 11.92 17.37 15.15
N ASN A 320 11.60 16.06 15.03
CA ASN A 320 12.34 15.09 14.20
C ASN A 320 11.94 15.09 12.71
N ALA A 321 10.96 15.91 12.28
CA ALA A 321 10.60 16.02 10.86
C ALA A 321 11.53 17.02 10.13
N THR A 322 12.43 16.51 9.29
CA THR A 322 13.39 17.27 8.47
C THR A 322 12.77 18.21 7.40
N SER A 323 11.52 18.62 7.52
CA SER A 323 10.88 19.48 6.53
C SER A 323 9.99 20.54 7.19
N TYR A 324 10.51 21.76 7.21
CA TYR A 324 9.80 22.99 7.57
C TYR A 324 8.83 23.45 6.47
N GLN A 325 8.22 22.54 5.71
CA GLN A 325 7.26 22.92 4.67
C GLN A 325 5.84 22.79 5.22
N PRO A 326 5.01 23.85 5.14
CA PRO A 326 3.61 23.82 5.59
C PRO A 326 2.71 22.82 4.84
N ASN A 327 3.24 22.08 3.85
CA ASN A 327 2.49 21.19 2.95
C ASN A 327 2.86 19.70 3.12
N ASP A 328 3.58 19.30 4.17
CA ASP A 328 3.76 17.87 4.44
C ASP A 328 2.51 17.29 5.10
N THR A 329 1.96 16.24 4.48
CA THR A 329 0.81 15.50 4.98
C THR A 329 1.15 14.88 6.34
N LYS A 330 0.51 15.39 7.39
CA LYS A 330 0.65 14.87 8.75
C LYS A 330 -0.10 13.55 8.85
N SER A 331 0.63 12.44 8.96
CA SER A 331 0.05 11.14 9.28
C SER A 331 0.02 10.92 10.79
N ILE A 332 -0.88 10.05 11.27
CA ILE A 332 -0.93 9.66 12.69
C ILE A 332 0.43 9.15 13.17
N ASP A 333 1.13 8.37 12.34
CA ASP A 333 2.44 7.81 12.69
C ASP A 333 3.54 8.89 12.79
N SER A 334 3.37 10.04 12.12
CA SER A 334 4.31 11.17 12.19
C SER A 334 4.09 12.13 13.36
N VAL A 335 2.90 12.12 13.98
CA VAL A 335 2.53 13.05 15.07
C VAL A 335 2.57 12.41 16.45
N ILE A 336 2.84 11.11 16.54
CA ILE A 336 2.89 10.36 17.81
C ILE A 336 4.24 9.68 17.96
N SER A 337 4.92 9.99 19.05
CA SER A 337 6.11 9.27 19.50
C SER A 337 6.02 8.95 21.00
N LEU A 338 6.84 8.00 21.45
CA LEU A 338 6.97 7.70 22.87
C LEU A 338 8.44 7.70 23.29
N LEU A 339 8.75 8.50 24.31
CA LEU A 339 10.03 8.53 24.98
C LEU A 339 9.99 7.65 26.24
N LEU A 340 10.85 6.64 26.28
CA LEU A 340 11.04 5.80 27.46
C LEU A 340 12.26 6.27 28.25
N ILE A 341 11.98 6.87 29.42
CA ILE A 341 13.03 7.40 30.31
C ILE A 341 13.83 6.23 30.91
N PRO A 342 15.17 6.30 30.96
CA PRO A 342 16.00 5.26 31.56
C PRO A 342 15.94 5.29 33.08
N THR A 343 16.15 4.13 33.72
CA THR A 343 16.14 3.99 35.19
C THR A 343 17.44 4.43 35.87
N LYS A 344 18.49 4.74 35.11
CA LYS A 344 19.80 5.21 35.60
C LYS A 344 20.11 6.57 34.97
N GLU A 345 20.64 7.50 35.76
CA GLU A 345 20.98 8.88 35.35
C GLU A 345 21.97 8.98 34.18
N SER A 346 22.67 7.89 33.83
CA SER A 346 23.63 7.84 32.72
C SER A 346 23.10 7.16 31.44
N GLY A 347 21.79 6.86 31.35
CA GLY A 347 21.19 6.23 30.17
C GLY A 347 20.61 7.27 29.21
N GLU A 348 20.64 6.98 27.91
CA GLU A 348 19.88 7.75 26.91
C GLU A 348 18.41 7.30 26.89
N ALA A 349 17.49 8.25 26.68
CA ALA A 349 16.08 7.96 26.48
C ALA A 349 15.88 7.20 25.16
N ARG A 350 14.99 6.21 25.16
CA ARG A 350 14.67 5.43 23.96
C ARG A 350 13.37 5.95 23.35
N GLU A 351 13.43 6.35 22.08
CA GLU A 351 12.27 6.77 21.30
C GLU A 351 11.63 5.58 20.56
N PHE A 352 10.30 5.52 20.59
CA PHE A 352 9.49 4.53 19.90
C PHE A 352 8.50 5.24 18.98
N SER A 353 8.47 4.84 17.71
CA SER A 353 7.44 5.27 16.74
C SER A 353 6.11 4.58 17.01
N LEU A 354 5.01 5.15 16.53
CA LEU A 354 3.68 4.58 16.65
C LEU A 354 3.58 3.15 16.07
N GLU A 355 4.22 2.88 14.93
CA GLU A 355 4.29 1.54 14.34
C GLU A 355 4.85 0.49 15.30
N LYS A 356 5.96 0.81 15.98
CA LYS A 356 6.58 -0.10 16.97
C LYS A 356 5.68 -0.31 18.19
N LEU A 357 4.90 0.69 18.58
CA LEU A 357 3.95 0.60 19.69
C LEU A 357 2.72 -0.25 19.31
N LYS A 358 2.20 -0.11 18.08
CA LYS A 358 1.16 -0.98 17.52
C LYS A 358 1.66 -2.42 17.42
N GLU A 359 2.89 -2.63 16.95
CA GLU A 359 3.52 -3.96 16.90
C GLU A 359 3.64 -4.57 18.32
N LEU A 360 4.05 -3.78 19.31
CA LEU A 360 4.07 -4.20 20.71
C LEU A 360 2.67 -4.56 21.21
N GLN A 361 1.64 -3.78 20.87
CA GLN A 361 0.25 -4.07 21.22
C GLN A 361 -0.22 -5.41 20.63
N SER A 362 0.07 -5.66 19.34
CA SER A 362 -0.23 -6.94 18.68
C SER A 362 0.50 -8.11 19.36
N LYS A 363 1.79 -7.96 19.69
CA LYS A 363 2.57 -8.97 20.45
C LYS A 363 1.91 -9.28 21.80
N LEU A 364 1.55 -8.26 22.57
CA LEU A 364 0.94 -8.44 23.89
C LEU A 364 -0.45 -9.08 23.81
N ALA A 365 -1.24 -8.75 22.80
CA ALA A 365 -2.56 -9.35 22.57
C ALA A 365 -2.48 -10.86 22.27
N LEU A 366 -1.45 -11.32 21.55
CA LEU A 366 -1.22 -12.74 21.25
C LEU A 366 -0.65 -13.51 22.45
N ILE A 367 0.14 -12.84 23.30
CA ILE A 367 0.83 -13.46 24.44
C ILE A 367 -0.09 -13.61 25.66
N SER A 368 -1.07 -12.72 25.84
CA SER A 368 -1.89 -12.71 27.05
C SER A 368 -3.13 -13.59 26.92
N GLY A 369 -3.09 -14.76 27.57
CA GLY A 369 -4.31 -15.55 27.82
C GLY A 369 -5.16 -14.89 28.92
N LYS A 370 -6.47 -15.12 28.92
CA LYS A 370 -7.45 -14.43 29.80
C LYS A 370 -7.17 -14.48 31.33
N ASN A 371 -6.14 -15.21 31.80
CA ASN A 371 -5.81 -15.40 33.21
C ASN A 371 -4.29 -15.30 33.55
N SER A 372 -3.45 -14.62 32.75
CA SER A 372 -2.00 -14.48 33.03
C SER A 372 -1.62 -13.31 33.96
N GLN A 373 -0.52 -13.49 34.71
CA GLN A 373 0.09 -12.45 35.56
C GLN A 373 0.65 -11.31 34.69
N GLY A 374 0.16 -10.08 34.87
CA GLY A 374 0.54 -8.90 34.07
C GLY A 374 -0.54 -8.36 33.12
N GLN A 375 -1.74 -8.95 33.11
CA GLN A 375 -2.87 -8.52 32.28
C GLN A 375 -3.27 -7.04 32.50
N GLU A 376 -3.23 -6.56 33.75
CA GLU A 376 -3.53 -5.15 34.06
C GLU A 376 -2.56 -4.18 33.36
N ASP A 377 -1.29 -4.56 33.20
CA ASP A 377 -0.30 -3.73 32.50
C ASP A 377 -0.54 -3.74 30.99
N VAL A 378 -0.96 -4.89 30.42
CA VAL A 378 -1.32 -4.99 29.00
C VAL A 378 -2.55 -4.15 28.68
N GLU A 379 -3.61 -4.27 29.49
CA GLU A 379 -4.83 -3.48 29.32
C GLU A 379 -4.58 -1.98 29.46
N ARG A 380 -3.76 -1.60 30.45
CA ARG A 380 -3.41 -0.20 30.66
C ARG A 380 -2.60 0.39 29.52
N PHE A 381 -1.60 -0.35 29.03
CA PHE A 381 -0.83 0.06 27.86
C PHE A 381 -1.74 0.24 26.63
N GLY A 382 -2.65 -0.72 26.42
CA GLY A 382 -3.63 -0.66 25.33
C GLY A 382 -4.57 0.54 25.42
N GLN A 383 -5.10 0.87 26.62
CA GLN A 383 -5.98 2.02 26.83
C GLN A 383 -5.26 3.36 26.59
N LEU A 384 -4.03 3.50 27.10
CA LEU A 384 -3.23 4.72 26.87
C LEU A 384 -2.89 4.88 25.39
N LEU A 385 -2.43 3.81 24.73
CA LEU A 385 -2.12 3.85 23.31
C LEU A 385 -3.36 4.20 22.48
N GLN A 386 -4.52 3.63 22.79
CA GLN A 386 -5.78 3.94 22.11
C GLN A 386 -6.18 5.41 22.29
N GLY A 387 -6.09 5.94 23.52
CA GLY A 387 -6.40 7.35 23.78
C GLY A 387 -5.47 8.30 23.03
N VAL A 388 -4.18 8.00 23.02
CA VAL A 388 -3.16 8.79 22.31
C VAL A 388 -3.39 8.75 20.80
N VAL A 389 -3.76 7.59 20.24
CA VAL A 389 -4.10 7.46 18.81
C VAL A 389 -5.33 8.28 18.45
N LEU A 390 -6.37 8.27 19.29
CA LEU A 390 -7.57 9.10 19.06
C LEU A 390 -7.26 10.60 19.11
N LEU A 391 -6.48 11.04 20.11
CA LEU A 391 -6.05 12.44 20.21
C LEU A 391 -5.17 12.84 19.02
N GLY A 392 -4.24 11.97 18.61
CA GLY A 392 -3.41 12.20 17.42
C GLY A 392 -4.24 12.30 16.14
N GLN A 393 -5.29 11.49 15.98
CA GLN A 393 -6.22 11.61 14.86
C GLN A 393 -7.00 12.93 14.91
N ALA A 394 -7.51 13.33 16.08
CA ALA A 394 -8.20 14.61 16.24
C ALA A 394 -7.29 15.80 15.90
N TYR A 395 -6.01 15.74 16.30
CA TYR A 395 -5.00 16.73 15.92
C TYR A 395 -4.71 16.75 14.41
N VAL A 396 -4.58 15.58 13.77
CA VAL A 396 -4.41 15.47 12.32
C VAL A 396 -5.59 16.11 11.59
N ASN A 397 -6.83 15.82 12.02
CA ASN A 397 -8.04 16.42 11.45
C ASN A 397 -8.03 17.96 11.53
N LEU A 398 -7.56 18.53 12.66
CA LEU A 398 -7.40 19.98 12.82
C LEU A 398 -6.34 20.56 11.88
N CYS A 399 -5.23 19.85 11.69
CA CYS A 399 -4.20 20.27 10.74
C CYS A 399 -4.70 20.19 9.28
N GLU A 400 -5.42 19.12 8.93
CA GLU A 400 -5.97 18.90 7.59
C GLU A 400 -7.03 19.96 7.24
N ILE A 401 -7.87 20.36 8.20
CA ILE A 401 -8.85 21.43 8.03
C ILE A 401 -8.24 22.85 8.12
N GLY A 402 -6.92 22.94 8.33
CA GLY A 402 -6.19 24.21 8.31
C GLY A 402 -6.46 25.13 9.49
N ASP A 403 -6.70 24.57 10.68
CA ASP A 403 -6.80 25.35 11.92
C ASP A 403 -5.41 25.88 12.33
N VAL A 404 -5.21 27.19 12.18
CA VAL A 404 -3.91 27.85 12.42
C VAL A 404 -3.51 27.91 13.90
N SER A 405 -4.50 27.86 14.80
CA SER A 405 -4.30 27.97 16.24
C SER A 405 -3.56 26.74 16.79
N HIS A 406 -3.82 25.55 16.24
CA HIS A 406 -3.23 24.30 16.73
C HIS A 406 -2.11 23.74 15.84
N LEU A 407 -1.72 24.37 14.72
CA LEU A 407 -0.67 23.82 13.82
C LEU A 407 0.64 23.49 14.53
N ASP A 408 1.06 24.32 15.48
CA ASP A 408 2.31 24.17 16.25
C ASP A 408 2.09 23.53 17.63
N TRP A 409 0.88 23.04 17.91
CA TRP A 409 0.56 22.42 19.18
C TRP A 409 1.36 21.13 19.35
N ASN A 410 1.94 20.97 20.54
CA ASN A 410 2.53 19.73 21.01
C ASN A 410 2.22 19.54 22.50
N HIS A 411 2.16 18.29 22.94
CA HIS A 411 1.96 17.98 24.35
C HIS A 411 2.58 16.64 24.76
N GLU A 412 3.06 16.59 26.01
CA GLU A 412 3.68 15.41 26.60
C GLU A 412 2.81 14.79 27.69
N TYR A 413 2.35 13.56 27.47
CA TYR A 413 1.58 12.78 28.44
C TYR A 413 2.46 11.75 29.14
N LYS A 414 2.78 12.00 30.41
CA LYS A 414 3.51 11.04 31.26
C LYS A 414 2.59 9.88 31.64
N CYS A 415 2.97 8.65 31.29
CA CYS A 415 2.17 7.45 31.56
C CYS A 415 1.91 7.23 33.06
N ARG A 416 2.79 7.73 33.94
CA ARG A 416 2.64 7.70 35.39
C ARG A 416 2.52 9.13 35.93
N SER A 417 1.30 9.53 36.31
CA SER A 417 1.05 10.81 36.98
C SER A 417 1.15 10.69 38.51
N ALA A 418 1.63 11.74 39.18
CA ALA A 418 1.66 11.86 40.64
C ALA A 418 0.25 11.83 41.26
N MET A 419 -0.78 12.19 40.48
CA MET A 419 -2.19 12.25 40.87
C MET A 419 -2.98 10.95 40.56
N GLY A 420 -2.30 9.88 40.12
CA GLY A 420 -2.91 8.56 39.87
C GLY A 420 -3.15 8.21 38.39
N LYS A 421 -3.46 6.93 38.13
CA LYS A 421 -3.47 6.33 36.77
C LYS A 421 -4.65 6.75 35.88
N LYS A 422 -5.82 7.08 36.46
CA LYS A 422 -7.06 7.38 35.71
C LYS A 422 -7.04 8.78 35.09
N LYS A 423 -6.47 9.75 35.80
CA LYS A 423 -6.47 11.16 35.39
C LYS A 423 -5.84 11.41 34.02
N VAL A 424 -4.75 10.72 33.67
CA VAL A 424 -4.09 10.88 32.36
C VAL A 424 -5.00 10.46 31.20
N ILE A 425 -5.77 9.38 31.37
CA ILE A 425 -6.71 8.94 30.32
C ILE A 425 -7.85 9.96 30.19
N ASP A 426 -8.36 10.45 31.32
CA ASP A 426 -9.42 11.47 31.34
C ASP A 426 -8.95 12.79 30.70
N ASP A 427 -7.70 13.21 30.97
CA ASP A 427 -7.07 14.41 30.39
C ASP A 427 -6.92 14.27 28.86
N ILE A 428 -6.47 13.09 28.38
CA ILE A 428 -6.38 12.79 26.93
C ILE A 428 -7.78 12.83 26.28
N GLN A 429 -8.79 12.24 26.94
CA GLN A 429 -10.16 12.25 26.43
C GLN A 429 -10.76 13.66 26.40
N LEU A 430 -10.51 14.47 27.43
CA LEU A 430 -10.95 15.87 27.47
C LEU A 430 -10.34 16.65 26.30
N GLN A 431 -9.02 16.56 26.11
CA GLN A 431 -8.33 17.22 25.00
C GLN A 431 -8.84 16.73 23.63
N THR A 432 -9.13 15.43 23.49
CA THR A 432 -9.68 14.85 22.26
C THR A 432 -11.05 15.46 21.95
N ASN A 433 -11.94 15.52 22.95
CA ASN A 433 -13.27 16.11 22.80
C ASN A 433 -13.20 17.60 22.45
N ASP A 434 -12.25 18.34 23.03
CA ASP A 434 -12.04 19.75 22.70
C ASP A 434 -11.60 19.92 21.25
N PHE A 435 -10.63 19.12 20.78
CA PHE A 435 -10.19 19.14 19.38
C PHE A 435 -11.31 18.76 18.40
N GLU A 436 -12.14 17.78 18.74
CA GLU A 436 -13.31 17.42 17.93
C GLU A 436 -14.35 18.56 17.86
N ARG A 437 -14.60 19.28 18.96
CA ARG A 437 -15.46 20.48 18.94
C ARG A 437 -14.88 21.56 18.04
N TYR A 438 -13.60 21.89 18.19
CA TYR A 438 -12.93 22.86 17.32
C TYR A 438 -13.01 22.45 15.85
N PHE A 439 -12.76 21.17 15.54
CA PHE A 439 -12.84 20.65 14.17
C PHE A 439 -14.24 20.87 13.57
N ASN A 440 -15.30 20.55 14.31
CA ASN A 440 -16.67 20.75 13.85
C ASN A 440 -17.00 22.24 13.64
N THR A 441 -16.60 23.12 14.56
CA THR A 441 -16.78 24.58 14.40
C THR A 441 -16.02 25.12 13.18
N CYS A 442 -14.76 24.71 12.98
CA CYS A 442 -13.98 25.07 11.79
C CYS A 442 -14.64 24.59 10.50
N LYS A 443 -15.16 23.35 10.50
CA LYS A 443 -15.87 22.76 9.35
C LYS A 443 -17.13 23.54 8.98
N GLU A 444 -17.95 23.89 9.96
CA GLU A 444 -19.15 24.70 9.75
C GLU A 444 -18.82 26.09 9.22
N ASN A 445 -17.80 26.72 9.79
CA ASN A 445 -17.33 28.04 9.37
C ASN A 445 -16.80 28.04 7.92
N ILE A 446 -15.92 27.09 7.57
CA ILE A 446 -15.42 26.92 6.19
C ILE A 446 -16.58 26.67 5.23
N ASN A 447 -17.55 25.81 5.59
CA ASN A 447 -18.73 25.56 4.76
C ASN A 447 -19.52 26.85 4.51
N SER A 448 -19.81 27.62 5.56
CA SER A 448 -20.51 28.90 5.48
C SER A 448 -19.78 29.89 4.57
N LEU A 449 -18.46 30.03 4.74
CA LEU A 449 -17.64 30.94 3.92
C LEU A 449 -17.53 30.48 2.47
N ARG A 450 -17.43 29.18 2.19
CA ARG A 450 -17.46 28.62 0.83
C ARG A 450 -18.80 28.82 0.12
N MET A 451 -19.90 28.86 0.86
CA MET A 451 -21.24 29.22 0.34
C MET A 451 -21.32 30.72 0.00
N LYS A 452 -20.75 31.58 0.86
CA LYS A 452 -20.74 33.03 0.70
C LYS A 452 -19.80 33.50 -0.42
N TYR A 453 -18.56 33.00 -0.43
CA TYR A 453 -17.52 33.35 -1.40
C TYR A 453 -17.25 32.17 -2.33
N ARG A 454 -17.80 32.27 -3.54
CA ARG A 454 -17.74 31.20 -4.54
C ARG A 454 -16.31 30.90 -4.98
N ASP A 455 -15.44 31.92 -4.97
CA ASP A 455 -14.05 31.84 -5.42
C ASP A 455 -13.14 31.05 -4.46
N LEU A 456 -13.56 30.83 -3.19
CA LEU A 456 -12.86 29.91 -2.31
C LEU A 456 -12.90 28.47 -2.85
N ASN A 457 -13.93 28.12 -3.63
CA ASN A 457 -14.13 26.77 -4.15
C ASN A 457 -13.16 26.38 -5.28
N TYR A 458 -12.21 27.24 -5.66
CA TYR A 458 -11.10 26.86 -6.56
C TYR A 458 -9.94 26.16 -5.82
N PHE A 459 -9.93 26.21 -4.49
CA PHE A 459 -8.79 25.81 -3.67
C PHE A 459 -9.20 24.83 -2.57
N THR A 460 -8.38 23.80 -2.39
CA THR A 460 -8.45 22.93 -1.20
C THR A 460 -8.10 23.70 0.05
N THR A 461 -8.43 23.14 1.20
CA THR A 461 -8.17 23.79 2.49
C THR A 461 -6.67 23.97 2.75
N GLN A 462 -5.85 23.03 2.29
CA GLN A 462 -4.39 23.15 2.29
C GLN A 462 -3.89 24.26 1.36
N GLN A 463 -4.44 24.38 0.15
CA GLN A 463 -4.10 25.48 -0.75
C GLN A 463 -4.51 26.85 -0.18
N LEU A 464 -5.68 26.93 0.47
CA LEU A 464 -6.11 28.14 1.17
C LEU A 464 -5.19 28.48 2.35
N LEU A 465 -4.78 27.48 3.14
CA LEU A 465 -3.83 27.68 4.24
C LEU A 465 -2.50 28.26 3.74
N PHE A 466 -1.97 27.69 2.66
CA PHE A 466 -0.77 28.20 1.99
C PHE A 466 -0.93 29.65 1.53
N LEU A 467 -2.01 29.96 0.79
CA LEU A 467 -2.27 31.32 0.29
C LEU A 467 -2.47 32.32 1.45
N ARG A 468 -3.18 31.93 2.50
CA ARG A 468 -3.42 32.78 3.70
C ARG A 468 -2.11 33.14 4.40
N ARG A 469 -1.14 32.22 4.46
CA ARG A 469 0.19 32.45 5.04
C ARG A 469 1.03 33.38 4.18
N GLU A 470 1.17 33.05 2.90
CA GLU A 470 2.05 33.79 1.98
C GLU A 470 1.55 35.24 1.76
N LEU A 471 0.23 35.42 1.63
CA LEU A 471 -0.35 36.75 1.45
C LEU A 471 -0.37 37.57 2.75
N ALA A 472 -0.43 36.95 3.92
CA ALA A 472 -0.31 37.67 5.20
C ALA A 472 1.09 38.27 5.39
N GLY A 473 2.14 37.59 4.93
CA GLY A 473 3.51 38.12 4.96
C GLY A 473 3.65 39.48 4.26
N LEU A 474 2.77 39.79 3.30
CA LEU A 474 2.74 41.06 2.58
C LEU A 474 2.14 42.22 3.36
N LYS A 475 1.43 41.96 4.47
CA LYS A 475 0.96 43.00 5.41
C LYS A 475 2.14 43.66 6.15
N HIS A 476 3.25 42.92 6.29
CA HIS A 476 4.41 43.34 7.10
C HIS A 476 5.69 43.56 6.27
N SER A 477 5.74 43.08 5.02
CA SER A 477 6.89 43.22 4.11
C SER A 477 6.72 44.38 3.13
N ALA A 478 7.81 45.08 2.81
CA ALA A 478 7.83 46.21 1.89
C ALA A 478 7.96 45.84 0.40
N THR A 479 8.25 44.57 0.06
CA THR A 479 8.61 44.16 -1.31
C THR A 479 7.89 42.89 -1.76
N MET A 480 7.29 42.93 -2.95
CA MET A 480 6.61 41.80 -3.60
C MET A 480 7.58 40.73 -4.14
N ASP A 481 8.88 41.05 -4.24
CA ASP A 481 9.91 40.19 -4.86
C ASP A 481 10.23 38.91 -4.06
N VAL A 482 9.62 38.74 -2.89
CA VAL A 482 9.81 37.59 -1.99
C VAL A 482 8.63 36.61 -2.04
N LEU A 483 7.56 36.92 -2.80
CA LEU A 483 6.37 36.08 -2.84
C LEU A 483 6.62 34.77 -3.60
N ASN A 484 6.23 33.65 -3.00
CA ASN A 484 6.40 32.34 -3.61
C ASN A 484 5.65 32.23 -4.96
N LEU A 485 6.33 31.75 -6.00
CA LEU A 485 5.79 31.55 -7.35
C LEU A 485 4.48 30.73 -7.38
N GLN A 486 4.33 29.79 -6.44
CA GLN A 486 3.11 28.99 -6.31
C GLN A 486 1.86 29.84 -6.04
N VAL A 487 2.00 31.00 -5.37
CA VAL A 487 0.88 31.92 -5.16
C VAL A 487 0.32 32.40 -6.51
N TYR A 488 1.20 32.80 -7.43
CA TYR A 488 0.79 33.20 -8.78
C TYR A 488 0.15 32.03 -9.54
N THR A 489 0.81 30.87 -9.54
CA THR A 489 0.30 29.68 -10.25
C THR A 489 -1.09 29.26 -9.77
N LEU A 490 -1.34 29.31 -8.46
CA LEU A 490 -2.65 28.99 -7.88
C LEU A 490 -3.70 30.07 -8.22
N LEU A 491 -3.36 31.35 -8.06
CA LEU A 491 -4.30 32.46 -8.32
C LEU A 491 -4.67 32.59 -9.81
N GLU A 492 -3.86 32.06 -10.73
CA GLU A 492 -4.22 31.95 -12.15
C GLU A 492 -5.45 31.06 -12.42
N ARG A 493 -5.91 30.25 -11.46
CA ARG A 493 -7.23 29.57 -11.54
C ARG A 493 -8.39 30.56 -11.50
N VAL A 494 -8.22 31.67 -10.79
CA VAL A 494 -9.23 32.71 -10.63
C VAL A 494 -9.07 33.78 -11.70
N LEU A 495 -7.84 34.23 -11.95
CA LEU A 495 -7.53 35.24 -12.97
C LEU A 495 -6.39 34.77 -13.89
N PRO A 496 -6.70 34.18 -15.06
CA PRO A 496 -5.68 33.74 -16.02
C PRO A 496 -4.79 34.89 -16.49
N GLY A 497 -3.47 34.64 -16.57
CA GLY A 497 -2.49 35.66 -16.97
C GLY A 497 -2.27 36.75 -15.91
N LEU A 498 -2.35 36.36 -14.63
CA LEU A 498 -2.04 37.23 -13.50
C LEU A 498 -0.55 37.60 -13.50
N ASP A 499 -0.26 38.90 -13.51
CA ASP A 499 1.08 39.44 -13.34
C ASP A 499 1.26 40.12 -11.97
N GLN A 500 2.50 40.47 -11.64
CA GLN A 500 2.85 41.11 -10.35
C GLN A 500 2.12 42.43 -10.14
N LEU A 501 1.93 43.24 -11.19
CA LEU A 501 1.30 44.55 -11.12
C LEU A 501 -0.20 44.44 -10.80
N ARG A 502 -0.91 43.56 -11.52
CA ARG A 502 -2.34 43.28 -11.31
C ARG A 502 -2.58 42.70 -9.91
N LEU A 503 -1.72 41.79 -9.45
CA LEU A 503 -1.83 41.25 -8.10
C LEU A 503 -1.66 42.37 -7.05
N ARG A 504 -0.66 43.24 -7.22
CA ARG A 504 -0.42 44.39 -6.34
C ARG A 504 -1.62 45.36 -6.30
N ASP A 505 -2.24 45.63 -7.44
CA ASP A 505 -3.42 46.50 -7.53
C ASP A 505 -4.60 45.91 -6.74
N VAL A 506 -4.88 44.61 -6.89
CA VAL A 506 -5.96 43.94 -6.14
C VAL A 506 -5.68 43.89 -4.64
N LEU A 507 -4.43 43.61 -4.24
CA LEU A 507 -4.03 43.61 -2.84
C LEU A 507 -4.20 44.99 -2.17
N ARG A 508 -3.94 46.07 -2.93
CA ARG A 508 -4.18 47.44 -2.48
C ARG A 508 -5.67 47.77 -2.38
N ASP A 509 -6.46 47.39 -3.38
CA ASP A 509 -7.91 47.62 -3.41
C ASP A 509 -8.62 46.98 -2.21
N VAL A 510 -8.12 45.83 -1.74
CA VAL A 510 -8.70 45.07 -0.61
C VAL A 510 -8.08 45.48 0.74
N GLY A 511 -7.06 46.34 0.74
CA GLY A 511 -6.40 46.84 1.96
C GLY A 511 -5.45 45.83 2.63
N ILE A 512 -4.96 44.83 1.87
CA ILE A 512 -3.96 43.86 2.36
C ILE A 512 -2.55 44.45 2.29
N CYS A 513 -2.25 45.32 1.31
CA CYS A 513 -0.99 46.06 1.21
C CYS A 513 -1.21 47.56 1.40
N ASP A 514 -0.29 48.22 2.11
CA ASP A 514 -0.42 49.64 2.45
C ASP A 514 -0.07 50.58 1.27
N ALA A 515 -0.77 51.71 1.18
CA ALA A 515 -0.67 52.66 0.06
C ALA A 515 0.67 53.43 0.02
N GLY A 516 1.47 53.35 1.08
CA GLY A 516 2.76 54.05 1.25
C GLY A 516 4.00 53.34 0.70
N ILE A 517 3.87 52.12 0.17
CA ILE A 517 4.99 51.36 -0.41
C ILE A 517 5.35 52.00 -1.76
N CYS A 518 6.50 52.68 -1.75
CA CYS A 518 6.92 53.69 -2.72
C CYS A 518 6.96 53.19 -4.17
N ASP A 519 6.56 54.07 -5.10
CA ASP A 519 6.91 54.04 -6.53
C ASP A 519 8.44 54.20 -6.75
N ALA A 520 9.24 53.27 -6.22
CA ALA A 520 10.68 53.21 -6.44
C ALA A 520 11.03 52.29 -7.63
N GLY A 521 10.19 52.30 -8.68
CA GLY A 521 10.47 51.65 -9.97
C GLY A 521 10.20 52.54 -11.18
N THR A 522 9.52 53.67 -11.01
CA THR A 522 9.23 54.62 -12.10
C THR A 522 9.29 56.05 -11.58
N CYS A 523 10.50 56.57 -11.40
CA CYS A 523 10.72 58.01 -11.26
C CYS A 523 11.60 58.52 -12.42
N ASP A 524 10.94 59.36 -13.22
CA ASP A 524 11.44 60.18 -14.32
C ASP A 524 12.76 60.89 -13.95
N ALA A 525 13.86 60.54 -14.62
CA ALA A 525 15.16 61.16 -14.39
C ALA A 525 15.28 62.45 -15.21
N GLY A 526 14.99 63.59 -14.58
CA GLY A 526 15.16 64.92 -15.16
C GLY A 526 15.68 65.97 -14.19
N ILE A 527 17.01 66.13 -14.16
CA ILE A 527 17.79 67.37 -13.90
C ILE A 527 17.68 68.02 -12.50
N CYS A 528 18.74 67.89 -11.68
CA CYS A 528 19.57 68.94 -11.05
C CYS A 528 20.35 68.33 -9.87
N ASP A 529 21.67 68.19 -9.91
CA ASP A 529 22.78 69.14 -9.81
C ASP A 529 23.46 69.02 -8.43
N ALA A 530 24.78 69.12 -8.46
CA ALA A 530 25.76 68.55 -7.55
C ALA A 530 25.82 69.19 -6.15
N GLY A 531 26.27 68.41 -5.15
CA GLY A 531 26.51 68.92 -3.80
C GLY A 531 27.04 67.95 -2.74
N ILE A 532 28.22 67.36 -2.95
CA ILE A 532 29.28 67.13 -1.92
C ILE A 532 28.93 66.26 -0.68
N CYS A 533 29.47 65.03 -0.62
CA CYS A 533 30.51 64.64 0.37
C CYS A 533 30.92 63.16 0.22
N ASP A 534 32.23 62.94 0.31
CA ASP A 534 32.96 61.67 0.24
C ASP A 534 32.65 60.67 1.36
N PRO A 535 33.03 59.39 1.18
CA PRO A 535 32.78 58.28 2.08
C PRO A 535 33.87 58.14 3.15
N MET A 536 33.45 57.94 4.41
CA MET A 536 34.09 57.20 5.51
C MET A 536 33.93 57.93 6.84
N SER A 537 33.18 57.32 7.76
CA SER A 537 33.57 57.02 9.15
C SER A 537 32.32 56.57 9.89
N LEU A 538 32.26 55.31 10.29
CA LEU A 538 31.33 54.82 11.31
C LEU A 538 31.57 55.57 12.63
N PRO A 539 30.51 56.01 13.31
CA PRO A 539 30.46 55.99 14.76
C PRO A 539 29.41 54.96 15.21
N SER A 540 29.86 54.08 16.09
CA SER A 540 29.04 53.37 17.07
C SER A 540 28.18 54.32 17.91
N GLN A 541 27.03 53.80 18.40
CA GLN A 541 25.95 54.40 19.22
C GLN A 541 24.78 54.93 18.39
N GLU A 542 23.50 54.64 18.66
CA GLU A 542 22.77 53.93 19.72
C GLU A 542 21.42 53.52 19.09
N ARG A 543 20.88 52.33 19.42
CA ARG A 543 19.53 51.95 19.02
C ARG A 543 18.56 52.56 20.02
N ASP A 544 17.68 53.44 19.57
CA ASP A 544 16.52 53.85 20.35
C ASP A 544 15.47 52.72 20.30
N ASP A 545 15.12 52.26 21.49
CA ASP A 545 14.20 51.16 21.81
C ASP A 545 12.78 51.74 21.95
N HIS A 546 11.86 51.35 21.07
CA HIS A 546 10.43 51.57 21.29
C HIS A 546 9.80 50.28 21.82
N ARG A 547 10.05 49.97 23.11
CA ARG A 547 9.31 48.94 23.86
C ARG A 547 8.07 49.54 24.52
N THR A 548 6.99 48.79 24.58
CA THR A 548 5.78 49.22 25.31
C THR A 548 6.03 49.18 26.82
N ALA A 549 5.30 50.00 27.61
CA ALA A 549 5.49 50.08 29.06
C ALA A 549 5.21 48.74 29.77
N ASP A 550 4.34 47.91 29.21
CA ASP A 550 3.89 46.64 29.81
C ASP A 550 4.98 45.54 29.68
N GLU A 551 5.71 45.50 28.56
CA GLU A 551 6.83 44.55 28.36
C GLU A 551 7.98 44.81 29.35
N GLN A 552 8.23 46.08 29.70
CA GLN A 552 9.25 46.43 30.69
C GLN A 552 8.84 45.96 32.10
N VAL A 553 7.54 45.99 32.40
CA VAL A 553 6.95 45.57 33.69
C VAL A 553 7.09 44.09 33.96
N VAL A 554 6.82 43.27 32.95
CA VAL A 554 6.98 41.82 33.05
C VAL A 554 8.46 41.43 33.18
N GLU A 555 9.36 42.04 32.40
CA GLU A 555 10.80 41.74 32.47
C GLU A 555 11.39 42.10 33.85
N LYS A 556 11.09 43.28 34.39
CA LYS A 556 11.52 43.66 35.75
C LYS A 556 10.91 42.77 36.83
N TYR A 557 9.67 42.30 36.64
CA TYR A 557 9.02 41.38 37.57
C TYR A 557 9.72 40.04 37.62
N GLU A 558 10.01 39.42 36.48
CA GLU A 558 10.70 38.13 36.45
C GLU A 558 12.09 38.21 37.08
N ILE A 559 12.83 39.29 36.82
CA ILE A 559 14.15 39.51 37.41
C ILE A 559 14.05 39.72 38.93
N LEU A 560 13.07 40.50 39.40
CA LEU A 560 12.85 40.72 40.82
C LEU A 560 12.41 39.42 41.53
N LEU A 561 11.45 38.69 40.96
CA LEU A 561 10.92 37.45 41.51
C LEU A 561 12.03 36.41 41.73
N ASN A 562 12.88 36.19 40.72
CA ASN A 562 14.01 35.26 40.80
C ASN A 562 15.04 35.66 41.89
N ASN A 563 15.12 36.96 42.23
CA ASN A 563 15.95 37.42 43.34
C ASN A 563 15.27 37.26 44.71
N VAL A 564 13.94 37.45 44.77
CA VAL A 564 13.15 37.33 46.02
C VAL A 564 12.91 35.87 46.40
N GLU A 565 12.71 34.96 45.44
CA GLU A 565 12.57 33.51 45.66
C GLU A 565 13.81 32.92 46.35
N LYS A 566 15.00 33.41 46.01
CA LYS A 566 16.28 33.00 46.64
C LYS A 566 16.37 33.38 48.13
N LEU A 567 15.49 34.26 48.61
CA LEU A 567 15.41 34.67 50.02
C LEU A 567 14.41 33.82 50.82
N SER A 568 13.67 32.89 50.17
CA SER A 568 12.79 31.89 50.79
C SER A 568 11.66 32.48 51.67
N TYR A 569 11.02 33.56 51.22
CA TYR A 569 9.81 34.10 51.84
C TYR A 569 8.56 33.27 51.50
N SER A 570 7.49 33.41 52.28
CA SER A 570 6.27 32.59 52.14
C SER A 570 5.46 32.89 50.88
N GLU A 571 5.40 34.16 50.45
CA GLU A 571 4.66 34.61 49.26
C GLU A 571 5.55 35.54 48.40
N PRO A 572 6.60 35.00 47.74
CA PRO A 572 7.58 35.81 47.03
C PRO A 572 6.99 36.54 45.81
N GLU A 573 5.96 35.96 45.20
CA GLU A 573 5.22 36.51 44.05
C GLU A 573 4.44 37.78 44.45
N ARG A 574 3.62 37.69 45.51
CA ARG A 574 2.84 38.84 46.01
C ARG A 574 3.75 39.96 46.53
N LEU A 575 4.86 39.60 47.19
CA LEU A 575 5.85 40.57 47.66
C LEU A 575 6.60 41.26 46.51
N ALA A 576 6.89 40.56 45.40
CA ALA A 576 7.54 41.13 44.22
C ALA A 576 6.61 42.09 43.46
N VAL A 577 5.32 41.75 43.33
CA VAL A 577 4.31 42.64 42.75
C VAL A 577 4.15 43.91 43.60
N ALA A 578 3.97 43.78 44.91
CA ALA A 578 3.83 44.93 45.81
C ALA A 578 5.05 45.87 45.77
N ALA A 579 6.27 45.32 45.64
CA ALA A 579 7.48 46.11 45.52
C ALA A 579 7.53 46.93 44.22
N LEU A 580 7.08 46.34 43.12
CA LEU A 580 7.01 47.01 41.82
C LEU A 580 5.95 48.10 41.80
N VAL A 581 4.79 47.88 42.40
CA VAL A 581 3.75 48.91 42.53
C VAL A 581 4.27 50.08 43.37
N ALA A 582 4.93 49.79 44.49
CA ALA A 582 5.47 50.83 45.38
C ALA A 582 6.62 51.63 44.76
N LYS A 583 7.47 51.01 43.93
CA LYS A 583 8.73 51.60 43.43
C LYS A 583 9.10 51.19 42.00
N TRP A 584 8.15 51.18 41.08
CA TRP A 584 8.33 50.76 39.67
C TRP A 584 9.57 51.33 38.96
N GLU A 585 9.84 52.63 39.16
CA GLU A 585 10.93 53.36 38.52
C GLU A 585 12.30 53.16 39.19
N SER A 586 12.35 52.53 40.37
CA SER A 586 13.59 52.28 41.10
C SER A 586 14.45 51.19 40.46
N SER A 587 15.73 51.17 40.85
CA SER A 587 16.66 50.10 40.45
C SER A 587 16.29 48.76 41.10
N GLU A 588 16.70 47.65 40.48
CA GLU A 588 16.47 46.29 41.00
C GLU A 588 16.97 46.11 42.44
N VAL A 589 18.10 46.72 42.79
CA VAL A 589 18.68 46.65 44.15
C VAL A 589 17.77 47.33 45.17
N GLU A 590 17.14 48.44 44.80
CA GLU A 590 16.19 49.14 45.67
C GLU A 590 14.88 48.38 45.82
N LEU A 591 14.43 47.68 44.77
CA LEU A 591 13.25 46.81 44.79
C LEU A 591 13.46 45.61 45.72
N VAL A 592 14.61 44.92 45.60
CA VAL A 592 14.97 43.83 46.51
C VAL A 592 15.11 44.34 47.95
N LEU A 593 15.73 45.51 48.15
CA LEU A 593 15.85 46.11 49.49
C LEU A 593 14.46 46.45 50.07
N TRP A 594 13.52 46.89 49.23
CA TRP A 594 12.14 47.13 49.62
C TRP A 594 11.45 45.83 50.07
N CYS A 595 11.62 44.73 49.33
CA CYS A 595 11.11 43.41 49.72
C CYS A 595 11.69 42.98 51.08
N VAL A 596 12.99 43.15 51.29
CA VAL A 596 13.66 42.81 52.58
C VAL A 596 13.14 43.68 53.73
N GLN A 597 12.85 44.96 53.49
CA GLN A 597 12.40 45.90 54.52
C GLN A 597 10.91 45.81 54.87
N ASN A 598 10.10 45.16 54.04
CA ASN A 598 8.64 45.14 54.18
C ASN A 598 8.03 43.73 54.15
N ASN A 599 8.82 42.66 54.08
CA ASN A 599 8.31 41.28 54.06
C ASN A 599 7.42 40.90 55.26
N ASP A 600 7.54 41.61 56.39
CA ASP A 600 6.80 41.37 57.63
C ASP A 600 5.53 42.25 57.75
N LYS A 601 5.20 43.04 56.73
CA LYS A 601 4.06 43.99 56.72
C LYS A 601 2.94 43.53 55.78
N SER A 602 2.24 42.46 56.14
CA SER A 602 1.12 41.88 55.36
C SER A 602 0.12 42.94 54.90
N ASP A 603 -0.38 43.77 55.81
CA ASP A 603 -1.41 44.79 55.50
C ASP A 603 -0.99 45.74 54.37
N LEU A 604 0.29 46.09 54.29
CA LEU A 604 0.83 46.96 53.23
C LEU A 604 1.03 46.22 51.90
N ILE A 605 1.40 44.94 51.97
CA ILE A 605 1.58 44.10 50.78
C ILE A 605 0.22 43.84 50.13
N ASP A 606 -0.79 43.52 50.94
CA ASP A 606 -2.16 43.28 50.48
C ASP A 606 -2.74 44.55 49.82
N GLU A 607 -2.60 45.73 50.44
CA GLU A 607 -3.07 47.01 49.86
C GLU A 607 -2.42 47.31 48.49
N LEU A 608 -1.11 47.09 48.36
CA LEU A 608 -0.38 47.33 47.11
C LEU A 608 -0.64 46.25 46.04
N TYR A 609 -0.96 45.03 46.44
CA TYR A 609 -1.31 43.95 45.53
C TYR A 609 -2.72 44.13 44.97
N ASP A 610 -3.66 44.60 45.79
CA ASP A 610 -5.00 44.99 45.34
C ASP A 610 -4.91 46.20 44.37
N GLU A 611 -4.05 47.18 44.66
CA GLU A 611 -3.77 48.30 43.73
C GLU A 611 -3.20 47.80 42.38
N ALA A 612 -2.36 46.76 42.39
CA ALA A 612 -1.85 46.12 41.16
C ALA A 612 -2.97 45.46 40.33
N SER A 613 -3.99 44.93 41.01
CA SER A 613 -5.10 44.21 40.37
C SER A 613 -6.01 45.16 39.59
N ASP A 614 -6.08 46.43 40.00
CA ASP A 614 -6.84 47.49 39.33
C ASP A 614 -6.02 48.28 38.28
N ASP A 615 -4.69 48.10 38.22
CA ASP A 615 -3.79 48.78 37.26
C ASP A 615 -3.53 47.92 36.00
N PRO A 616 -3.92 48.37 34.79
CA PRO A 616 -3.77 47.60 33.54
C PRO A 616 -2.33 47.16 33.25
N ARG A 617 -1.32 47.88 33.74
CA ARG A 617 0.11 47.56 33.51
C ARG A 617 0.55 46.28 34.21
N PHE A 618 -0.15 45.87 35.27
CA PHE A 618 0.20 44.71 36.11
C PHE A 618 -0.74 43.52 35.90
N HIS A 619 -1.78 43.63 35.05
CA HIS A 619 -2.74 42.56 34.74
C HIS A 619 -2.09 41.30 34.19
N GLY A 620 -1.01 41.43 33.41
CA GLY A 620 -0.25 40.29 32.88
C GLY A 620 0.45 39.47 33.97
N ILE A 621 0.74 40.07 35.12
CA ILE A 621 1.43 39.46 36.26
C ILE A 621 0.43 38.93 37.28
N VAL A 622 -0.56 39.75 37.67
CA VAL A 622 -1.54 39.41 38.72
C VAL A 622 -2.42 38.21 38.33
N ASN A 623 -2.80 38.09 37.04
CA ASN A 623 -3.61 36.96 36.55
C ASN A 623 -2.87 35.62 36.50
N GLN A 624 -1.53 35.61 36.46
CA GLN A 624 -0.74 34.39 36.54
C GLN A 624 -0.77 33.80 37.96
N THR A 625 -0.69 34.65 38.99
CA THR A 625 -0.74 34.25 40.40
C THR A 625 -2.15 33.80 40.82
N ALA A 626 -3.21 34.48 40.35
CA ALA A 626 -4.60 34.11 40.65
C ALA A 626 -4.99 32.71 40.13
N ARG A 627 -4.34 32.24 39.06
CA ARG A 627 -4.49 30.86 38.55
C ARG A 627 -3.87 29.82 39.49
N ALA A 628 -2.75 30.13 40.14
CA ALA A 628 -2.10 29.27 41.12
C ALA A 628 -2.93 29.14 42.41
N ASP A 629 -3.52 30.25 42.89
CA ASP A 629 -4.39 30.26 44.08
C ASP A 629 -5.73 29.53 43.86
N LEU A 630 -6.28 29.55 42.63
CA LEU A 630 -7.49 28.79 42.27
C LEU A 630 -7.23 27.28 42.27
N GLU A 631 -6.04 26.84 41.86
CA GLU A 631 -5.63 25.43 41.92
C GLU A 631 -5.39 24.95 43.37
N GLN A 632 -4.93 25.83 44.25
CA GLN A 632 -4.64 25.51 45.65
C GLN A 632 -5.92 25.51 46.53
N SER A 633 -6.85 26.43 46.28
CA SER A 633 -8.15 26.48 46.97
C SER A 633 -9.11 25.33 46.59
N LEU A 634 -8.98 24.77 45.38
CA LEU A 634 -9.68 23.54 44.98
C LEU A 634 -9.13 22.28 45.66
N ALA A 635 -7.91 22.31 46.20
CA ALA A 635 -7.29 21.18 46.90
C ALA A 635 -7.67 21.11 48.40
N GLU A 636 -8.04 22.23 49.03
CA GLU A 636 -8.28 22.29 50.49
C GLU A 636 -9.74 22.12 50.93
N SER A 637 -10.70 22.01 50.02
CA SER A 637 -12.13 21.84 50.36
C SER A 637 -12.62 20.38 50.48
N SER A 638 -11.72 19.38 50.45
CA SER A 638 -12.10 17.96 50.38
C SER A 638 -11.95 17.13 51.67
N TYR A 639 -11.95 17.77 52.84
CA TYR A 639 -12.04 17.06 54.12
C TYR A 639 -12.94 17.80 55.12
N ASP A 640 -14.23 17.43 55.19
CA ASP A 640 -14.83 17.09 56.49
C ASP A 640 -16.16 16.31 56.43
N SER A 641 -16.18 15.24 57.23
CA SER A 641 -17.26 14.46 57.87
C SER A 641 -18.53 13.99 57.14
N ASP A 642 -18.56 12.68 56.89
CA ASP A 642 -19.47 11.64 57.42
C ASP A 642 -20.93 11.95 57.88
N ASP A 643 -21.82 11.14 57.29
CA ASP A 643 -22.86 10.29 57.93
C ASP A 643 -24.18 10.91 58.48
N SER A 644 -25.31 10.60 57.82
CA SER A 644 -26.53 10.01 58.44
C SER A 644 -27.78 10.03 57.53
N ASP A 645 -28.17 8.83 57.10
CA ASP A 645 -29.52 8.24 57.15
C ASP A 645 -30.79 9.14 57.13
N ARG A 646 -31.62 9.06 56.06
CA ARG A 646 -33.09 8.75 56.10
C ARG A 646 -33.87 9.13 54.82
N SER A 647 -34.34 8.08 54.13
CA SER A 647 -35.73 7.81 53.71
C SER A 647 -36.60 8.87 52.98
N LEU A 648 -37.08 8.45 51.78
CA LEU A 648 -38.45 8.50 51.21
C LEU A 648 -38.80 9.46 50.05
N SER A 649 -39.55 8.82 49.13
CA SER A 649 -40.63 9.26 48.23
C SER A 649 -40.30 9.79 46.83
N GLU A 650 -40.85 9.01 45.88
CA GLU A 650 -41.32 9.37 44.54
C GLU A 650 -42.09 10.70 44.53
N ASP A 651 -41.86 11.56 43.53
CA ASP A 651 -42.85 11.84 42.49
C ASP A 651 -42.30 12.77 41.40
N ARG A 652 -42.92 12.63 40.24
CA ARG A 652 -42.68 13.30 38.96
C ARG A 652 -42.86 14.82 39.06
N ASP A 653 -42.10 15.60 38.31
CA ASP A 653 -42.68 16.38 37.21
C ASP A 653 -41.63 17.00 36.28
N ASP A 654 -42.03 16.98 35.02
CA ASP A 654 -41.39 17.46 33.80
C ASP A 654 -41.47 19.00 33.72
N SER A 655 -40.33 19.67 33.52
CA SER A 655 -40.28 20.91 32.72
C SER A 655 -38.83 21.34 32.47
N SER A 656 -38.45 21.20 31.20
CA SER A 656 -37.50 22.03 30.44
C SER A 656 -36.86 23.21 31.18
N ILE A 657 -35.57 23.09 31.45
CA ILE A 657 -34.65 24.25 31.49
C ILE A 657 -33.47 23.88 30.59
N SER A 658 -33.62 24.28 29.33
CA SER A 658 -32.53 24.35 28.36
C SER A 658 -31.78 25.65 28.59
N ASP A 659 -30.82 25.64 29.50
CA ASP A 659 -29.80 26.69 29.59
C ASP A 659 -28.43 26.00 29.52
N HIS A 660 -28.08 25.50 28.34
CA HIS A 660 -26.69 25.39 27.95
C HIS A 660 -26.35 26.72 27.28
N GLU A 661 -25.71 27.62 28.01
CA GLU A 661 -24.94 28.70 27.39
C GLU A 661 -23.86 28.05 26.52
N GLU A 662 -24.10 28.01 25.20
CA GLU A 662 -23.06 27.79 24.21
C GLU A 662 -22.05 28.93 24.36
N LEU A 663 -20.95 28.67 25.08
CA LEU A 663 -19.74 29.46 24.97
C LEU A 663 -19.32 29.43 23.50
N GLN A 664 -19.63 30.51 22.78
CA GLN A 664 -19.28 30.68 21.38
C GLN A 664 -17.75 30.68 21.27
N ILE A 665 -17.17 29.54 20.86
CA ILE A 665 -15.72 29.39 20.66
C ILE A 665 -15.29 30.45 19.66
N THR A 666 -14.48 31.41 20.10
CA THR A 666 -13.94 32.45 19.24
C THR A 666 -12.71 31.88 18.52
N LEU A 667 -12.82 31.60 17.23
CA LEU A 667 -11.72 31.09 16.41
C LEU A 667 -10.71 32.22 16.13
N ASP A 668 -9.45 32.07 16.58
CA ASP A 668 -8.35 32.89 16.05
C ASP A 668 -7.88 32.30 14.72
N GLU A 669 -8.46 32.80 13.63
CA GLU A 669 -8.10 32.42 12.27
C GLU A 669 -6.81 33.07 11.76
N THR A 670 -6.23 34.00 12.51
CA THR A 670 -5.12 34.83 12.03
C THR A 670 -3.80 34.50 12.72
N LYS A 671 -3.87 33.87 13.91
CA LYS A 671 -2.71 33.58 14.76
C LYS A 671 -1.87 34.86 14.99
N GLY A 672 -2.51 35.90 15.52
CA GLY A 672 -1.87 37.20 15.72
C GLY A 672 -1.41 37.90 14.43
N GLY A 673 -2.05 37.61 13.28
CA GLY A 673 -1.76 38.23 11.99
C GLY A 673 -0.79 37.46 11.06
N ALA A 674 -0.27 36.31 11.50
CA ALA A 674 0.58 35.45 10.67
C ALA A 674 -0.16 34.83 9.46
N TYR A 675 -1.49 34.78 9.51
CA TYR A 675 -2.36 34.29 8.44
C TYR A 675 -3.48 35.31 8.18
N LEU A 676 -3.94 35.38 6.92
CA LEU A 676 -5.19 36.06 6.60
C LEU A 676 -6.37 35.24 7.13
N SER A 677 -7.45 35.89 7.56
CA SER A 677 -8.70 35.17 7.85
C SER A 677 -9.33 34.61 6.57
N LEU A 678 -10.20 33.62 6.70
CA LEU A 678 -10.90 33.08 5.52
C LEU A 678 -11.85 34.09 4.89
N GLU A 679 -12.42 34.99 5.70
CA GLU A 679 -13.24 36.11 5.23
C GLU A 679 -12.41 37.10 4.40
N GLU A 680 -11.22 37.50 4.88
CA GLU A 680 -10.29 38.36 4.13
C GLU A 680 -9.89 37.69 2.80
N MET A 681 -9.60 36.39 2.83
CA MET A 681 -9.28 35.61 1.64
C MET A 681 -10.45 35.56 0.66
N GLY A 682 -11.68 35.39 1.15
CA GLY A 682 -12.90 35.41 0.35
C GLY A 682 -13.11 36.75 -0.36
N VAL A 683 -12.95 37.87 0.36
CA VAL A 683 -13.03 39.21 -0.22
C VAL A 683 -11.94 39.43 -1.26
N PHE A 684 -10.71 39.01 -0.97
CA PHE A 684 -9.58 39.11 -1.88
C PHE A 684 -9.83 38.35 -3.19
N LEU A 685 -10.22 37.08 -3.11
CA LEU A 685 -10.47 36.25 -4.29
C LEU A 685 -11.66 36.75 -5.11
N SER A 686 -12.73 37.24 -4.47
CA SER A 686 -13.85 37.84 -5.19
C SER A 686 -13.48 39.17 -5.87
N SER A 687 -12.62 39.98 -5.24
CA SER A 687 -12.04 41.17 -5.88
C SER A 687 -11.18 40.78 -7.09
N LEU A 688 -10.33 39.76 -6.95
CA LEU A 688 -9.50 39.24 -8.03
C LEU A 688 -10.35 38.73 -9.20
N ALA A 689 -11.38 37.93 -8.93
CA ALA A 689 -12.31 37.41 -9.93
C ALA A 689 -13.04 38.54 -10.67
N SER A 690 -13.38 39.64 -9.99
CA SER A 690 -14.08 40.79 -10.58
C SER A 690 -13.26 41.56 -11.63
N LYS A 691 -11.92 41.42 -11.60
CA LYS A 691 -11.01 42.03 -12.57
C LYS A 691 -10.84 41.19 -13.84
N GLY A 692 -11.33 39.94 -13.83
CA GLY A 692 -11.28 39.04 -14.97
C GLY A 692 -12.29 39.38 -16.06
N GLU A 693 -11.97 38.98 -17.29
CA GLU A 693 -12.97 38.99 -18.37
C GLU A 693 -14.02 37.90 -18.11
N ARG A 694 -15.27 38.18 -18.50
CA ARG A 694 -16.35 37.21 -18.32
C ARG A 694 -16.10 36.00 -19.23
N ALA A 695 -15.96 34.83 -18.61
CA ALA A 695 -15.71 33.58 -19.32
C ALA A 695 -16.79 33.29 -20.38
N GLU A 696 -16.39 32.67 -21.49
CA GLU A 696 -17.32 32.22 -22.52
C GLU A 696 -18.29 31.18 -21.94
N LYS A 697 -19.57 31.33 -22.26
CA LYS A 697 -20.61 30.45 -21.73
C LYS A 697 -20.54 29.08 -22.40
N ARG A 698 -20.32 28.02 -21.62
CA ARG A 698 -20.40 26.62 -22.09
C ARG A 698 -21.87 26.23 -22.27
N ILE A 699 -22.22 25.61 -23.40
CA ILE A 699 -23.58 25.14 -23.68
C ILE A 699 -23.66 23.63 -23.40
N LEU A 700 -24.56 23.23 -22.49
CA LEU A 700 -24.82 21.82 -22.21
C LEU A 700 -25.45 21.15 -23.46
N PRO A 701 -24.91 20.02 -23.94
CA PRO A 701 -25.49 19.28 -25.06
C PRO A 701 -26.96 18.94 -24.84
N SER A 702 -27.78 19.00 -25.90
CA SER A 702 -29.24 18.80 -25.82
C SER A 702 -29.68 17.39 -25.38
N SER A 703 -28.78 16.42 -25.44
CA SER A 703 -28.99 15.06 -24.91
C SER A 703 -28.93 15.00 -23.37
N LEU A 704 -28.35 16.01 -22.73
CA LEU A 704 -28.18 16.09 -21.28
C LEU A 704 -29.23 17.02 -20.68
N LYS A 705 -29.58 16.79 -19.42
CA LYS A 705 -30.64 17.49 -18.70
C LYS A 705 -30.03 18.56 -17.80
N SER A 706 -30.37 19.82 -18.03
CA SER A 706 -30.11 20.90 -17.07
C SER A 706 -30.91 20.68 -15.80
N GLY A 707 -30.40 21.16 -14.67
CA GLY A 707 -31.14 21.16 -13.41
C GLY A 707 -30.80 20.01 -12.47
N LYS A 708 -30.03 19.03 -12.94
CA LYS A 708 -29.68 17.82 -12.19
C LYS A 708 -28.37 17.20 -12.69
N PRO A 709 -27.73 16.32 -11.91
CA PRO A 709 -26.60 15.52 -12.39
C PRO A 709 -26.96 14.69 -13.62
N ASN A 710 -25.98 14.44 -14.48
CA ASN A 710 -26.11 13.56 -15.64
C ASN A 710 -25.06 12.45 -15.57
N LEU A 711 -25.47 11.23 -15.18
CA LEU A 711 -24.59 10.07 -15.15
C LEU A 711 -24.50 9.46 -16.56
N VAL A 712 -23.29 9.46 -17.12
CA VAL A 712 -22.95 8.94 -18.45
C VAL A 712 -22.01 7.75 -18.29
N LEU A 713 -22.42 6.59 -18.79
CA LEU A 713 -21.57 5.41 -18.87
C LEU A 713 -20.94 5.29 -20.26
N ALA A 714 -19.62 5.23 -20.32
CA ALA A 714 -18.85 5.09 -21.54
C ALA A 714 -17.85 3.95 -21.40
N ARG A 715 -17.45 3.32 -22.51
CA ARG A 715 -16.33 2.36 -22.45
C ARG A 715 -15.05 3.12 -22.09
N LYS A 716 -14.15 2.46 -21.36
CA LYS A 716 -12.87 3.04 -20.90
C LYS A 716 -12.09 3.73 -22.02
N GLU A 717 -12.10 3.14 -23.21
CA GLU A 717 -11.40 3.62 -24.42
C GLU A 717 -11.94 4.95 -24.99
N TYR A 718 -13.18 5.33 -24.64
CA TYR A 718 -13.86 6.53 -25.16
C TYR A 718 -14.02 7.62 -24.11
N ILE A 719 -13.53 7.44 -22.88
CA ILE A 719 -13.68 8.40 -21.78
C ILE A 719 -13.17 9.79 -22.19
N PHE A 720 -11.92 9.92 -22.65
CA PHE A 720 -11.36 11.22 -23.04
C PHE A 720 -12.01 11.79 -24.31
N ALA A 721 -12.42 10.93 -25.25
CA ALA A 721 -13.18 11.36 -26.42
C ALA A 721 -14.57 11.93 -26.03
N ALA A 722 -15.21 11.32 -25.02
CA ALA A 722 -16.46 11.78 -24.46
C ALA A 722 -16.31 13.15 -23.80
N VAL A 723 -15.28 13.31 -22.95
CA VAL A 723 -14.96 14.60 -22.32
C VAL A 723 -14.72 15.66 -23.38
N LEU A 724 -13.79 15.47 -24.32
CA LEU A 724 -13.53 16.44 -25.39
C LEU A 724 -14.78 16.73 -26.24
N GLY A 725 -15.64 15.73 -26.46
CA GLY A 725 -16.92 15.91 -27.14
C GLY A 725 -17.87 16.89 -26.45
N LEU A 726 -17.81 17.01 -25.12
CA LEU A 726 -18.58 18.00 -24.36
C LEU A 726 -18.08 19.44 -24.60
N TYR A 727 -16.79 19.61 -24.91
CA TYR A 727 -16.12 20.90 -25.05
C TYR A 727 -15.83 21.31 -26.50
N MET A 728 -16.28 20.52 -27.48
CA MET A 728 -16.09 20.77 -28.93
C MET A 728 -17.36 21.28 -29.63
N GLY A 729 -18.51 21.32 -28.96
CA GLY A 729 -19.81 21.70 -29.53
C GLY A 729 -19.94 23.19 -29.92
N GLU A 730 -21.05 23.56 -30.57
CA GLU A 730 -21.32 24.97 -30.92
C GLU A 730 -21.34 25.84 -29.65
N GLY A 731 -20.44 26.82 -29.56
CA GLY A 731 -20.28 27.73 -28.41
C GLY A 731 -19.25 27.29 -27.36
N ALA A 732 -18.69 26.08 -27.46
CA ALA A 732 -17.55 25.62 -26.67
C ALA A 732 -16.36 25.44 -27.63
N GLN A 733 -15.50 26.47 -27.73
CA GLN A 733 -14.36 26.44 -28.65
C GLN A 733 -13.01 26.33 -27.95
N SER A 734 -12.92 26.50 -26.64
CA SER A 734 -11.69 26.34 -25.87
C SER A 734 -11.59 24.96 -25.23
N LEU A 735 -10.36 24.54 -24.91
CA LEU A 735 -10.08 23.35 -24.10
C LEU A 735 -10.80 23.40 -22.74
N PRO A 736 -11.11 22.25 -22.12
CA PRO A 736 -11.57 22.21 -20.74
C PRO A 736 -10.48 22.70 -19.79
N ASN A 737 -10.90 23.33 -18.68
CA ASN A 737 -9.99 23.79 -17.64
C ASN A 737 -10.11 22.94 -16.36
N SER A 738 -9.08 22.99 -15.50
CA SER A 738 -9.02 22.30 -14.19
C SER A 738 -10.12 22.67 -13.20
N ASP A 739 -10.75 23.84 -13.35
CA ASP A 739 -11.92 24.21 -12.55
C ASP A 739 -13.22 23.56 -13.04
N GLU A 740 -13.29 23.21 -14.32
CA GLU A 740 -14.46 22.61 -14.97
C GLU A 740 -14.44 21.08 -14.94
N VAL A 741 -13.26 20.45 -15.13
CA VAL A 741 -13.13 18.99 -15.23
C VAL A 741 -12.21 18.45 -14.14
N LEU A 742 -12.66 17.42 -13.42
CA LEU A 742 -11.86 16.65 -12.49
C LEU A 742 -11.79 15.20 -12.97
N ILE A 743 -10.59 14.69 -13.22
CA ILE A 743 -10.37 13.28 -13.57
C ILE A 743 -9.97 12.53 -12.31
N CYS A 744 -10.84 11.62 -11.87
CA CYS A 744 -10.60 10.80 -10.69
C CYS A 744 -9.51 9.76 -10.95
N THR A 745 -8.71 9.56 -9.91
CA THR A 745 -7.76 8.47 -9.74
C THR A 745 -7.99 7.82 -8.38
N SER A 746 -7.23 6.78 -8.04
CA SER A 746 -7.25 6.20 -6.69
C SER A 746 -6.77 7.16 -5.60
N GLU A 747 -6.07 8.25 -5.96
CA GLU A 747 -5.56 9.25 -5.02
C GLU A 747 -6.53 10.43 -4.83
N THR A 748 -7.65 10.46 -5.58
CA THR A 748 -8.60 11.59 -5.54
C THR A 748 -9.35 11.65 -4.20
N THR A 749 -9.31 12.82 -3.57
CA THR A 749 -9.89 13.04 -2.24
C THR A 749 -11.36 13.45 -2.31
N SER A 750 -12.12 13.26 -1.22
CA SER A 750 -13.50 13.74 -1.16
C SER A 750 -13.64 15.26 -1.25
N GLU A 751 -12.64 16.02 -0.78
CA GLU A 751 -12.63 17.49 -0.85
C GLU A 751 -12.56 17.98 -2.30
N GLU A 752 -11.68 17.42 -3.14
CA GLU A 752 -11.55 17.85 -4.54
C GLU A 752 -12.87 17.72 -5.32
N VAL A 753 -13.59 16.62 -5.09
CA VAL A 753 -14.89 16.38 -5.72
C VAL A 753 -15.97 17.29 -5.11
N GLU A 754 -15.92 17.57 -3.80
CA GLU A 754 -16.77 18.57 -3.14
C GLU A 754 -16.64 19.96 -3.75
N LEU A 755 -15.40 20.39 -3.98
CA LEU A 755 -15.13 21.67 -4.60
C LEU A 755 -15.71 21.72 -6.03
N LEU A 756 -15.65 20.63 -6.78
CA LEU A 756 -16.28 20.54 -8.10
C LEU A 756 -17.81 20.70 -8.00
N TRP A 757 -18.50 20.04 -7.06
CA TRP A 757 -19.96 20.24 -6.91
C TRP A 757 -20.30 21.66 -6.49
N ARG A 758 -19.56 22.24 -5.54
CA ARG A 758 -19.78 23.63 -5.10
C ARG A 758 -19.64 24.59 -6.26
N ARG A 759 -18.60 24.44 -7.08
CA ARG A 759 -18.44 25.23 -8.32
C ARG A 759 -19.61 24.98 -9.28
N ALA A 760 -20.01 23.74 -9.51
CA ALA A 760 -21.11 23.40 -10.40
C ALA A 760 -22.46 24.02 -9.96
N LEU A 761 -22.76 23.99 -8.66
CA LEU A 761 -24.01 24.52 -8.08
C LEU A 761 -24.00 26.05 -7.95
N ALA A 762 -22.84 26.66 -7.72
CA ALA A 762 -22.72 28.11 -7.59
C ALA A 762 -22.69 28.85 -8.94
N ASN A 763 -22.34 28.18 -10.03
CA ASN A 763 -22.00 28.80 -11.32
C ASN A 763 -23.19 29.29 -12.18
N ASN A 764 -24.43 29.19 -11.68
CA ASN A 764 -25.65 29.68 -12.38
C ASN A 764 -25.78 29.21 -13.86
N GLY A 765 -25.18 28.07 -14.23
CA GLY A 765 -25.22 27.50 -15.58
C GLY A 765 -24.35 28.20 -16.64
N GLU A 766 -23.29 28.93 -16.25
CA GLU A 766 -22.37 29.59 -17.19
C GLU A 766 -21.27 28.66 -17.75
N LYS A 767 -20.86 27.66 -16.97
CA LYS A 767 -19.83 26.66 -17.28
C LYS A 767 -20.37 25.25 -17.09
N LEU A 768 -19.79 24.31 -17.83
CA LEU A 768 -20.05 22.88 -17.72
C LEU A 768 -19.04 22.26 -16.78
N HIS A 769 -19.50 21.48 -15.79
CA HIS A 769 -18.63 20.74 -14.89
C HIS A 769 -18.72 19.24 -15.15
N CYS A 770 -17.57 18.57 -15.15
CA CYS A 770 -17.48 17.14 -15.43
C CYS A 770 -16.59 16.43 -14.42
N LEU A 771 -17.17 15.46 -13.71
CA LEU A 771 -16.42 14.44 -12.97
C LEU A 771 -16.16 13.27 -13.90
N VAL A 772 -14.90 12.87 -14.08
CA VAL A 772 -14.48 11.83 -15.03
C VAL A 772 -13.87 10.67 -14.26
N ASN A 773 -14.14 9.44 -14.69
CA ASN A 773 -13.73 8.21 -14.02
C ASN A 773 -14.22 8.14 -12.56
N GLY A 774 -15.44 8.62 -12.28
CA GLY A 774 -16.01 8.55 -10.93
C GLY A 774 -16.04 7.12 -10.36
N ASP A 775 -16.08 6.11 -11.23
CA ASP A 775 -16.01 4.70 -10.88
C ASP A 775 -14.68 4.22 -10.28
N LEU A 776 -13.61 5.03 -10.34
CA LEU A 776 -12.32 4.74 -9.73
C LEU A 776 -12.20 5.23 -8.28
N LEU A 777 -13.21 5.94 -7.76
CA LEU A 777 -13.22 6.37 -6.36
C LEU A 777 -13.44 5.17 -5.44
N ASP A 778 -12.68 5.10 -4.35
CA ASP A 778 -12.88 4.12 -3.30
C ASP A 778 -14.27 4.24 -2.67
N TYR A 779 -14.75 3.16 -2.06
CA TYR A 779 -16.11 3.10 -1.50
C TYR A 779 -16.38 4.24 -0.49
N ASP A 780 -15.47 4.46 0.47
CA ASP A 780 -15.66 5.47 1.51
C ASP A 780 -15.67 6.90 0.96
N VAL A 781 -14.80 7.18 -0.02
CA VAL A 781 -14.81 8.45 -0.75
C VAL A 781 -16.13 8.55 -1.51
N SER A 782 -16.47 7.54 -2.30
CA SER A 782 -17.69 7.46 -3.11
C SER A 782 -18.98 7.63 -2.30
N GLN A 783 -19.04 7.20 -1.05
CA GLN A 783 -20.20 7.43 -0.17
C GLN A 783 -20.26 8.90 0.26
N LYS A 784 -19.16 9.43 0.81
CA LYS A 784 -19.07 10.83 1.29
C LYS A 784 -19.43 11.83 0.18
N VAL A 785 -18.93 11.59 -1.03
CA VAL A 785 -19.13 12.46 -2.19
C VAL A 785 -20.59 12.51 -2.66
N VAL A 786 -21.29 11.37 -2.64
CA VAL A 786 -22.71 11.28 -2.99
C VAL A 786 -23.57 11.97 -1.93
N ASP A 787 -23.30 11.70 -0.64
CA ASP A 787 -24.01 12.34 0.47
C ASP A 787 -23.83 13.87 0.42
N CYS A 788 -22.60 14.31 0.19
CA CYS A 788 -22.27 15.73 0.01
C CYS A 788 -23.05 16.36 -1.16
N LEU A 789 -23.10 15.70 -2.32
CA LEU A 789 -23.87 16.19 -3.47
C LEU A 789 -25.35 16.37 -3.13
N HIS A 790 -25.97 15.40 -2.45
CA HIS A 790 -27.37 15.50 -2.04
C HIS A 790 -27.63 16.64 -1.05
N THR A 791 -26.74 16.83 -0.06
CA THR A 791 -26.81 17.96 0.88
C THR A 791 -26.67 19.29 0.16
N LEU A 792 -25.63 19.47 -0.67
CA LEU A 792 -25.41 20.72 -1.39
C LEU A 792 -26.56 21.03 -2.37
N MET A 793 -27.14 20.04 -3.03
CA MET A 793 -28.31 20.26 -3.90
C MET A 793 -29.53 20.80 -3.14
N GLN A 794 -29.65 20.54 -1.84
CA GLN A 794 -30.71 21.12 -0.98
C GLN A 794 -30.34 22.53 -0.51
N ASP A 795 -29.07 22.78 -0.20
CA ASP A 795 -28.59 24.06 0.29
C ASP A 795 -28.58 25.16 -0.80
N TYR A 796 -28.28 24.80 -2.05
CA TYR A 796 -28.26 25.73 -3.17
C TYR A 796 -29.66 25.91 -3.79
N SER A 797 -30.25 27.09 -3.60
CA SER A 797 -31.65 27.38 -3.99
C SER A 797 -31.94 27.49 -5.50
N ASN A 798 -30.94 27.39 -6.38
CA ASN A 798 -31.06 27.65 -7.83
C ASN A 798 -30.53 26.48 -8.69
N SER A 799 -30.88 25.25 -8.30
CA SER A 799 -30.44 24.03 -8.98
C SER A 799 -30.90 23.91 -10.43
N GLU A 800 -31.92 24.66 -10.88
CA GLU A 800 -32.48 24.61 -12.25
C GLU A 800 -31.44 24.87 -13.37
N SER A 801 -30.34 25.55 -13.05
CA SER A 801 -29.24 25.87 -13.96
C SER A 801 -28.02 24.94 -13.85
N LEU A 802 -28.10 23.87 -13.04
CA LEU A 802 -27.00 22.92 -12.85
C LEU A 802 -26.62 22.23 -14.17
N ALA A 803 -25.34 22.35 -14.53
CA ALA A 803 -24.71 21.69 -15.67
C ALA A 803 -23.56 20.80 -15.17
N LEU A 804 -23.92 19.62 -14.65
CA LEU A 804 -23.00 18.64 -14.08
C LEU A 804 -23.10 17.30 -14.83
N VAL A 805 -21.96 16.78 -15.25
CA VAL A 805 -21.80 15.47 -15.89
C VAL A 805 -20.92 14.59 -15.02
N VAL A 806 -21.38 13.39 -14.71
CA VAL A 806 -20.60 12.35 -14.04
C VAL A 806 -20.36 11.26 -15.07
N LEU A 807 -19.11 11.09 -15.47
CA LEU A 807 -18.71 10.19 -16.54
C LEU A 807 -17.92 9.02 -15.95
N CYS A 808 -18.46 7.81 -16.09
CA CYS A 808 -17.90 6.60 -15.52
C CYS A 808 -17.68 5.52 -16.59
N SER A 809 -16.75 4.61 -16.33
CA SER A 809 -16.56 3.42 -17.16
C SER A 809 -17.75 2.47 -17.03
N SER A 810 -18.30 2.01 -18.17
CA SER A 810 -19.30 0.94 -18.19
C SER A 810 -18.74 -0.41 -17.71
N GLU A 811 -17.42 -0.57 -17.63
CA GLU A 811 -16.79 -1.81 -17.16
C GLU A 811 -16.95 -2.00 -15.64
N ASN A 812 -17.11 -0.91 -14.89
CA ASN A 812 -17.23 -0.90 -13.43
C ASN A 812 -18.66 -0.59 -12.95
N GLU A 813 -19.66 -0.63 -13.85
CA GLU A 813 -21.04 -0.24 -13.56
C GLU A 813 -21.63 -0.96 -12.34
N GLU A 814 -21.39 -2.26 -12.19
CA GLU A 814 -21.92 -3.06 -11.08
C GLU A 814 -21.10 -2.99 -9.78
N ARG A 815 -19.86 -2.46 -9.85
CA ARG A 815 -18.92 -2.44 -8.71
C ARG A 815 -18.81 -1.06 -8.07
N ALA A 816 -18.93 -0.01 -8.86
CA ALA A 816 -18.73 1.36 -8.40
C ALA A 816 -19.95 1.86 -7.63
N HIS A 817 -19.72 2.30 -6.38
CA HIS A 817 -20.78 2.81 -5.53
C HIS A 817 -21.43 4.07 -6.13
N ILE A 818 -20.64 5.03 -6.62
CA ILE A 818 -21.16 6.28 -7.22
C ILE A 818 -22.11 6.04 -8.40
N VAL A 819 -21.86 4.99 -9.20
CA VAL A 819 -22.71 4.63 -10.34
C VAL A 819 -24.05 4.12 -9.83
N THR A 820 -24.02 3.25 -8.83
CA THR A 820 -25.22 2.68 -8.20
C THR A 820 -26.05 3.76 -7.52
N SER A 821 -25.42 4.68 -6.78
CA SER A 821 -26.13 5.75 -6.06
C SER A 821 -26.73 6.82 -7.00
N LEU A 822 -26.11 7.06 -8.16
CA LEU A 822 -26.57 8.06 -9.15
C LEU A 822 -27.34 7.44 -10.32
N GLU A 823 -27.78 6.19 -10.22
CA GLU A 823 -28.51 5.48 -11.29
C GLU A 823 -29.80 6.23 -11.72
N GLU A 824 -30.47 6.95 -10.81
CA GLU A 824 -31.64 7.78 -11.14
C GLU A 824 -31.31 8.97 -12.08
N TYR A 825 -30.04 9.37 -12.12
CA TYR A 825 -29.50 10.44 -12.97
C TYR A 825 -28.90 9.92 -14.27
N LYS A 826 -28.99 8.61 -14.53
CA LYS A 826 -28.47 8.00 -15.74
C LYS A 826 -29.17 8.52 -16.99
N VAL A 827 -28.37 8.89 -17.97
CA VAL A 827 -28.83 9.28 -19.31
C VAL A 827 -28.49 8.18 -20.33
N GLU A 828 -29.21 8.12 -21.45
CA GLU A 828 -29.01 7.10 -22.51
C GLU A 828 -27.65 7.22 -23.27
N GLY A 829 -26.69 7.94 -22.69
CA GLY A 829 -25.35 8.17 -23.24
C GLY A 829 -25.23 9.42 -24.10
N ILE A 830 -23.99 9.75 -24.50
CA ILE A 830 -23.73 10.81 -25.48
C ILE A 830 -24.13 10.28 -26.87
N PRO A 831 -24.90 11.03 -27.69
CA PRO A 831 -25.47 10.53 -28.94
C PRO A 831 -24.42 10.00 -29.94
N ARG A 832 -23.22 10.59 -29.91
CA ARG A 832 -22.08 10.17 -30.73
C ARG A 832 -20.77 10.65 -30.10
N TYR A 833 -19.82 9.74 -29.93
CA TYR A 833 -18.44 10.11 -29.63
C TYR A 833 -17.76 10.72 -30.86
N PRO A 834 -17.02 11.82 -30.72
CA PRO A 834 -16.20 12.38 -31.79
C PRO A 834 -15.22 11.34 -32.34
N ARG A 835 -14.99 11.37 -33.66
CA ARG A 835 -13.95 10.52 -34.28
C ARG A 835 -12.56 11.07 -33.99
N ALA A 836 -11.54 10.21 -34.01
CA ALA A 836 -10.15 10.63 -33.81
C ALA A 836 -9.74 11.80 -34.73
N ASP A 837 -10.13 11.78 -36.01
CA ASP A 837 -9.87 12.87 -36.95
C ASP A 837 -10.56 14.19 -36.61
N GLU A 838 -11.74 14.14 -35.97
CA GLU A 838 -12.46 15.34 -35.52
C GLU A 838 -11.74 15.95 -34.30
N LEU A 839 -11.33 15.09 -33.36
CA LEU A 839 -10.56 15.48 -32.18
C LEU A 839 -9.18 16.06 -32.55
N ARG A 840 -8.45 15.42 -33.47
CA ARG A 840 -7.15 15.93 -33.98
C ARG A 840 -7.28 17.35 -34.51
N ARG A 841 -8.26 17.62 -35.39
CA ARG A 841 -8.48 18.96 -35.94
C ARG A 841 -8.86 19.99 -34.88
N TYR A 842 -9.65 19.58 -33.89
CA TYR A 842 -9.99 20.43 -32.76
C TYR A 842 -8.73 20.78 -31.96
N LEU A 843 -7.95 19.79 -31.52
CA LEU A 843 -6.72 20.00 -30.75
C LEU A 843 -5.66 20.78 -31.54
N GLU A 844 -5.48 20.50 -32.84
CA GLU A 844 -4.61 21.28 -33.73
C GLU A 844 -4.99 22.76 -33.74
N ASN A 845 -6.29 23.09 -33.72
CA ASN A 845 -6.72 24.49 -33.62
C ASN A 845 -6.43 25.09 -32.23
N GLN A 846 -6.55 24.30 -31.16
CA GLN A 846 -6.29 24.76 -29.78
C GLN A 846 -4.80 24.97 -29.48
N PHE A 847 -3.93 24.16 -30.10
CA PHE A 847 -2.49 24.23 -29.89
C PHE A 847 -1.77 25.20 -30.82
N LYS A 848 -2.49 25.93 -31.68
CA LYS A 848 -1.89 26.99 -32.50
C LYS A 848 -1.22 28.02 -31.60
N VAL A 849 -0.01 28.41 -31.99
CA VAL A 849 0.78 29.39 -31.26
C VAL A 849 0.00 30.70 -31.07
N PRO A 850 0.03 31.28 -29.85
CA PRO A 850 -0.58 32.58 -29.59
C PRO A 850 0.09 33.69 -30.42
N GLN A 851 -0.60 34.80 -30.65
CA GLN A 851 0.00 35.96 -31.31
C GLN A 851 1.12 36.54 -30.45
N GLN A 852 2.19 37.01 -31.09
CA GLN A 852 3.28 37.72 -30.39
C GLN A 852 2.73 38.89 -29.59
N LYS A 853 3.14 39.00 -28.32
CA LYS A 853 2.76 40.11 -27.43
C LYS A 853 3.98 40.91 -27.00
N PRO A 854 3.82 42.21 -26.67
CA PRO A 854 4.90 42.95 -26.04
C PRO A 854 5.21 42.37 -24.65
N GLY A 855 6.49 42.16 -24.38
CA GLY A 855 7.03 41.79 -23.07
C GLY A 855 7.97 42.87 -22.57
N LEU A 856 8.16 42.90 -21.25
CA LEU A 856 9.08 43.81 -20.57
C LEU A 856 10.00 42.98 -19.68
N TYR A 857 11.30 43.21 -19.76
CA TYR A 857 12.26 42.61 -18.84
C TYR A 857 13.34 43.64 -18.53
N CYS A 858 13.52 43.98 -17.25
CA CYS A 858 14.50 44.98 -16.80
C CYS A 858 14.43 46.30 -17.59
N ASP A 859 13.22 46.87 -17.73
CA ASP A 859 12.90 48.08 -18.51
C ASP A 859 13.15 48.00 -20.03
N GLN A 860 13.58 46.84 -20.53
CA GLN A 860 13.79 46.60 -21.95
C GLN A 860 12.57 45.96 -22.58
N HIS A 861 12.07 46.58 -23.64
CA HIS A 861 10.92 46.09 -24.38
C HIS A 861 11.34 45.05 -25.40
N VAL A 862 10.63 43.92 -25.44
CA VAL A 862 10.88 42.87 -26.42
C VAL A 862 9.57 42.27 -26.92
N MET A 863 9.54 41.88 -28.19
CA MET A 863 8.42 41.11 -28.72
C MET A 863 8.56 39.66 -28.28
N TRP A 864 7.63 39.19 -27.46
CA TRP A 864 7.61 37.82 -26.98
C TRP A 864 7.13 36.90 -28.11
N SER A 865 8.07 36.12 -28.65
CA SER A 865 7.82 35.09 -29.66
C SER A 865 7.79 33.73 -28.98
N ALA A 866 6.83 32.87 -29.33
CA ALA A 866 6.71 31.55 -28.70
C ALA A 866 7.81 30.57 -29.18
N ALA A 867 8.16 29.59 -28.35
CA ALA A 867 9.13 28.56 -28.71
C ALA A 867 8.70 27.77 -29.95
N ALA A 868 7.40 27.55 -30.11
CA ALA A 868 6.85 26.85 -31.27
C ALA A 868 6.85 27.66 -32.59
N GLU A 869 7.32 28.91 -32.58
CA GLU A 869 7.59 29.66 -33.82
C GLU A 869 8.85 29.17 -34.55
N VAL A 870 9.73 28.44 -33.86
CA VAL A 870 10.86 27.76 -34.50
C VAL A 870 10.44 26.37 -35.02
N GLY A 871 11.18 25.84 -36.00
CA GLY A 871 10.81 24.61 -36.70
C GLY A 871 9.88 24.80 -37.91
N ARG A 872 9.55 23.71 -38.61
CA ARG A 872 8.86 23.76 -39.93
C ARG A 872 7.34 24.00 -39.84
N ALA A 873 6.86 24.78 -40.81
CA ALA A 873 5.52 25.00 -41.41
C ALA A 873 4.25 25.23 -40.55
N GLU A 874 4.06 24.57 -39.40
CA GLU A 874 2.82 24.67 -38.60
C GLU A 874 3.12 24.89 -37.11
N ASN A 875 2.98 26.11 -36.61
CA ASN A 875 3.40 26.47 -35.25
C ASN A 875 2.39 25.95 -34.20
N PHE A 876 2.68 24.80 -33.59
CA PHE A 876 1.91 24.20 -32.49
C PHE A 876 2.73 24.16 -31.20
N ASN A 877 2.17 24.61 -30.08
CA ASN A 877 2.83 24.63 -28.77
C ASN A 877 2.84 23.27 -28.03
N VAL A 878 2.13 22.28 -28.57
CA VAL A 878 2.20 20.87 -28.14
C VAL A 878 2.42 20.00 -29.36
N ARG A 879 3.39 19.08 -29.27
CA ARG A 879 3.71 18.13 -30.34
C ARG A 879 4.10 16.76 -29.78
N VAL A 880 3.93 15.73 -30.61
CA VAL A 880 4.47 14.38 -30.34
C VAL A 880 5.54 14.03 -31.37
N VAL A 881 6.75 13.69 -30.94
CA VAL A 881 7.81 13.13 -31.78
C VAL A 881 7.76 11.62 -31.63
N THR A 882 7.34 10.93 -32.69
CA THR A 882 7.05 9.49 -32.66
C THR A 882 7.83 8.70 -33.70
N SER A 883 8.05 7.41 -33.41
CA SER A 883 8.70 6.47 -34.31
C SER A 883 8.31 5.04 -33.99
N ASP A 884 8.33 4.17 -35.00
CA ASP A 884 8.10 2.73 -34.82
C ASP A 884 9.32 2.00 -34.23
N HIS A 885 10.51 2.62 -34.29
CA HIS A 885 11.78 2.01 -33.90
C HIS A 885 12.64 2.98 -33.08
N PRO A 886 13.41 2.50 -32.09
CA PRO A 886 14.36 3.35 -31.35
C PRO A 886 15.52 3.79 -32.26
N GLY A 887 16.26 4.81 -31.82
CA GLY A 887 17.50 5.22 -32.49
C GLY A 887 17.33 5.91 -33.85
N VAL A 888 16.14 6.45 -34.14
CA VAL A 888 15.82 7.09 -35.43
C VAL A 888 15.93 8.62 -35.45
N GLY A 889 16.48 9.23 -34.40
CA GLY A 889 16.71 10.69 -34.35
C GLY A 889 15.60 11.52 -33.70
N LYS A 890 14.71 10.92 -32.90
CA LYS A 890 13.67 11.65 -32.16
C LYS A 890 14.23 12.78 -31.28
N SER A 891 15.16 12.46 -30.39
CA SER A 891 15.83 13.46 -29.54
C SER A 891 16.69 14.45 -30.33
N LEU A 892 17.17 14.06 -31.54
CA LEU A 892 17.87 14.99 -32.43
C LEU A 892 16.92 16.08 -32.95
N VAL A 893 15.65 15.76 -33.25
CA VAL A 893 14.64 16.77 -33.61
C VAL A 893 14.49 17.82 -32.52
N VAL A 894 14.40 17.38 -31.25
CA VAL A 894 14.30 18.27 -30.09
C VAL A 894 15.54 19.16 -29.98
N LYS A 895 16.73 18.57 -30.12
CA LYS A 895 18.01 19.31 -30.09
C LYS A 895 18.09 20.39 -31.17
N ARG A 896 17.64 20.11 -32.40
CA ARG A 896 17.59 21.12 -33.48
C ARG A 896 16.61 22.25 -33.19
N LEU A 897 15.50 21.95 -32.52
CA LEU A 897 14.55 22.98 -32.09
C LEU A 897 15.14 23.82 -30.96
N GLU A 898 15.83 23.22 -30.00
CA GLU A 898 16.54 23.93 -28.93
C GLU A 898 17.55 24.93 -29.50
N GLU A 899 18.39 24.51 -30.45
CA GLU A 899 19.35 25.37 -31.15
C GLU A 899 18.66 26.60 -31.77
N GLN A 900 17.49 26.42 -32.39
CA GLN A 900 16.72 27.52 -32.96
C GLN A 900 16.04 28.40 -31.91
N VAL A 901 15.52 27.81 -30.82
CA VAL A 901 14.92 28.55 -29.70
C VAL A 901 15.93 29.48 -29.03
N THR A 902 17.21 29.09 -28.97
CA THR A 902 18.28 29.98 -28.47
C THR A 902 18.46 31.24 -29.31
N HIS A 903 17.98 31.23 -30.54
CA HIS A 903 18.12 32.34 -31.49
C HIS A 903 16.92 33.29 -31.53
N LEU A 904 15.84 32.98 -30.78
CA LEU A 904 14.71 33.88 -30.65
C LEU A 904 15.13 35.23 -30.05
N PRO A 905 14.63 36.37 -30.56
CA PRO A 905 15.02 37.70 -30.08
C PRO A 905 14.81 37.89 -28.57
N ASN A 906 13.68 37.42 -28.05
CA ASN A 906 13.34 37.49 -26.63
C ASN A 906 14.28 36.64 -25.76
N ASN A 907 14.59 35.41 -26.19
CA ASN A 907 15.51 34.55 -25.44
C ASN A 907 16.94 35.09 -25.43
N ARG A 908 17.44 35.60 -26.57
CA ARG A 908 18.78 36.21 -26.63
C ARG A 908 18.88 37.40 -25.68
N LEU A 909 17.91 38.31 -25.73
CA LEU A 909 17.89 39.49 -24.87
C LEU A 909 17.95 39.11 -23.39
N ILE A 910 17.05 38.22 -22.95
CA ILE A 910 16.96 37.85 -21.54
C ILE A 910 18.24 37.13 -21.08
N THR A 911 18.74 36.21 -21.90
CA THR A 911 19.97 35.46 -21.59
C THR A 911 21.20 36.38 -21.50
N GLU A 912 21.29 37.37 -22.39
CA GLU A 912 22.37 38.38 -22.37
C GLU A 912 22.26 39.27 -21.13
N VAL A 913 21.07 39.79 -20.82
CA VAL A 913 20.83 40.65 -19.64
C VAL A 913 21.09 39.91 -18.33
N MET A 914 20.69 38.64 -18.20
CA MET A 914 20.99 37.84 -17.01
C MET A 914 22.49 37.63 -16.84
N LYS A 915 23.21 37.31 -17.93
CA LYS A 915 24.67 37.16 -17.91
C LYS A 915 25.39 38.45 -17.56
N GLU A 916 24.91 39.60 -18.03
CA GLU A 916 25.45 40.92 -17.67
C GLU A 916 25.28 41.25 -16.18
N ARG A 917 24.31 40.61 -15.51
CA ARG A 917 24.01 40.75 -14.07
C ARG A 917 24.65 39.67 -13.20
N ASP A 918 25.53 38.84 -13.76
CA ASP A 918 26.11 37.65 -13.10
C ASP A 918 25.04 36.64 -12.61
N GLU A 919 23.87 36.60 -13.26
CA GLU A 919 22.81 35.62 -13.03
C GLU A 919 22.92 34.46 -14.03
N GLU A 920 22.72 33.22 -13.56
CA GLU A 920 22.71 32.05 -14.44
C GLU A 920 21.35 31.97 -15.17
N PRO A 921 21.33 32.03 -16.51
CA PRO A 921 20.08 31.99 -17.26
C PRO A 921 19.45 30.60 -17.16
N PRO A 922 18.10 30.51 -17.06
CA PRO A 922 17.43 29.23 -16.99
C PRO A 922 17.60 28.42 -18.30
N PRO A 923 17.54 27.08 -18.22
CA PRO A 923 17.64 26.24 -19.41
C PRO A 923 16.48 26.50 -20.38
N LEU A 924 16.81 26.65 -21.66
CA LEU A 924 15.84 26.85 -22.74
C LEU A 924 15.20 25.54 -23.22
N CYS A 925 15.80 24.40 -22.90
CA CYS A 925 15.25 23.06 -23.08
C CYS A 925 15.37 22.29 -21.78
N VAL A 926 14.23 21.84 -21.24
CA VAL A 926 14.11 21.07 -20.01
C VAL A 926 13.62 19.68 -20.36
N THR A 927 14.38 18.66 -19.99
CA THR A 927 13.99 17.26 -20.19
C THR A 927 13.32 16.72 -18.93
N ILE A 928 12.07 16.27 -19.07
CA ILE A 928 11.26 15.68 -18.02
C ILE A 928 11.21 14.16 -18.25
N PRO A 929 11.88 13.35 -17.41
CA PRO A 929 11.96 11.92 -17.61
C PRO A 929 10.71 11.21 -17.09
N PHE A 930 10.09 10.39 -17.94
CA PHE A 930 9.02 9.46 -17.60
C PHE A 930 9.46 8.02 -17.88
N HIS A 931 10.36 7.51 -17.04
CA HIS A 931 10.95 6.17 -17.18
C HIS A 931 10.32 5.11 -16.26
N ASP A 932 9.58 5.54 -15.23
CA ASP A 932 8.89 4.63 -14.33
C ASP A 932 7.62 4.04 -14.94
N LYS A 933 7.28 2.81 -14.52
CA LYS A 933 6.06 2.13 -14.97
C LYS A 933 4.77 2.81 -14.50
N HIS A 934 4.84 3.57 -13.41
CA HIS A 934 3.72 4.31 -12.85
C HIS A 934 4.08 5.79 -12.82
N ALA A 935 3.38 6.61 -13.61
CA ALA A 935 3.59 8.05 -13.62
C ALA A 935 2.72 8.70 -12.55
N ARG A 936 3.32 9.00 -11.38
CA ARG A 936 2.63 9.76 -10.32
C ARG A 936 2.67 11.25 -10.62
N VAL A 937 1.58 11.94 -10.31
CA VAL A 937 1.47 13.40 -10.53
C VAL A 937 2.47 14.16 -9.66
N ALA A 938 2.67 13.74 -8.41
CA ALA A 938 3.63 14.34 -7.48
C ALA A 938 5.08 14.32 -8.01
N ASP A 939 5.49 13.23 -8.65
CA ASP A 939 6.82 13.11 -9.25
C ASP A 939 6.95 14.08 -10.44
N ALA A 940 5.95 14.13 -11.31
CA ALA A 940 5.92 15.05 -12.45
C ALA A 940 5.99 16.51 -12.00
N VAL A 941 5.16 16.92 -11.04
CA VAL A 941 5.18 18.27 -10.44
C VAL A 941 6.57 18.54 -9.84
N GLY A 942 7.15 17.58 -9.12
CA GLY A 942 8.51 17.66 -8.57
C GLY A 942 9.59 17.92 -9.63
N PHE A 943 9.46 17.36 -10.84
CA PHE A 943 10.39 17.63 -11.95
C PHE A 943 10.18 19.01 -12.58
N PHE A 944 8.96 19.52 -12.62
CA PHE A 944 8.66 20.82 -13.23
C PHE A 944 8.98 22.03 -12.33
N LEU A 945 8.69 21.93 -11.02
CA LEU A 945 8.78 23.06 -10.09
C LEU A 945 10.15 23.75 -10.00
N PRO A 946 11.31 23.05 -10.05
CA PRO A 946 12.62 23.68 -10.08
C PRO A 946 12.84 24.61 -11.29
N HIS A 947 11.99 24.49 -12.32
CA HIS A 947 12.02 25.28 -13.54
C HIS A 947 10.85 26.28 -13.63
N ALA A 948 10.13 26.54 -12.53
CA ALA A 948 9.07 27.55 -12.51
C ALA A 948 9.64 28.96 -12.70
N LEU A 949 8.95 29.78 -13.49
CA LEU A 949 9.27 31.18 -13.75
C LEU A 949 8.00 32.01 -13.64
N HIS A 950 8.12 33.31 -13.34
CA HIS A 950 6.99 34.21 -13.42
C HIS A 950 6.46 34.28 -14.86
N SER A 951 5.13 34.39 -15.01
CA SER A 951 4.42 34.34 -16.29
C SER A 951 4.60 35.60 -17.14
N ASP A 952 5.21 36.66 -16.59
CA ASP A 952 5.55 37.92 -17.24
C ASP A 952 6.95 37.93 -17.86
N ILE A 953 7.86 37.05 -17.42
CA ILE A 953 9.19 36.91 -18.01
C ILE A 953 9.04 36.43 -19.46
N PRO A 954 9.47 37.22 -20.46
CA PRO A 954 9.21 36.92 -21.87
C PRO A 954 10.16 35.86 -22.45
N LEU A 955 10.37 34.77 -21.72
CA LEU A 955 11.24 33.66 -22.09
C LEU A 955 10.41 32.51 -22.66
N SER A 956 10.88 31.91 -23.75
CA SER A 956 10.21 30.79 -24.40
C SER A 956 11.09 29.55 -24.39
N ARG A 957 10.57 28.45 -23.86
CA ARG A 957 11.33 27.23 -23.58
C ARG A 957 10.70 26.01 -24.22
N ILE A 958 11.48 24.93 -24.30
CA ILE A 958 11.05 23.60 -24.70
C ILE A 958 10.98 22.73 -23.45
N PHE A 959 9.84 22.07 -23.25
CA PHE A 959 9.70 20.98 -22.29
C PHE A 959 9.64 19.66 -23.06
N HIS A 960 10.75 18.92 -23.02
CA HIS A 960 10.90 17.63 -23.67
C HIS A 960 10.48 16.53 -22.69
N LEU A 961 9.33 15.91 -22.94
CA LEU A 961 8.79 14.81 -22.16
C LEU A 961 9.35 13.49 -22.73
N ASP A 962 10.41 12.97 -22.11
CA ASP A 962 11.09 11.76 -22.57
C ASP A 962 10.46 10.50 -21.94
N CYS A 963 9.75 9.71 -22.74
CA CYS A 963 8.87 8.65 -22.26
C CYS A 963 9.39 7.25 -22.63
N PHE A 964 9.20 6.30 -21.70
CA PHE A 964 9.43 4.88 -21.99
C PHE A 964 8.47 4.35 -23.07
N SER A 965 8.84 3.26 -23.76
CA SER A 965 8.12 2.70 -24.92
C SER A 965 6.73 2.10 -24.62
N THR A 966 6.23 2.21 -23.39
CA THR A 966 4.93 1.68 -22.99
C THR A 966 4.18 2.74 -22.20
N VAL A 967 3.09 3.24 -22.79
CA VAL A 967 2.19 4.21 -22.15
C VAL A 967 1.14 3.46 -21.36
N THR A 968 1.07 3.69 -20.05
CA THR A 968 0.01 3.16 -19.19
C THR A 968 -1.22 4.07 -19.18
N PRO A 969 -2.41 3.58 -18.78
CA PRO A 969 -3.61 4.42 -18.64
C PRO A 969 -3.41 5.61 -17.69
N GLU A 970 -2.64 5.44 -16.61
CA GLU A 970 -2.33 6.51 -15.65
C GLU A 970 -1.50 7.61 -16.31
N PHE A 971 -0.58 7.23 -17.20
CA PHE A 971 0.20 8.19 -17.98
C PHE A 971 -0.66 8.96 -19.00
N GLU A 972 -1.65 8.32 -19.63
CA GLU A 972 -2.62 9.03 -20.49
C GLU A 972 -3.42 10.09 -19.70
N THR A 973 -3.81 9.77 -18.47
CA THR A 973 -4.46 10.74 -17.57
C THR A 973 -3.53 11.91 -17.23
N LEU A 974 -2.27 11.62 -16.93
CA LEU A 974 -1.26 12.65 -16.67
C LEU A 974 -1.04 13.55 -17.89
N LEU A 975 -0.95 12.98 -19.09
CA LEU A 975 -0.86 13.73 -20.35
C LEU A 975 -2.12 14.57 -20.60
N PHE A 976 -3.31 14.04 -20.29
CA PHE A 976 -4.55 14.80 -20.42
C PHE A 976 -4.54 16.03 -19.51
N ASN A 977 -4.20 15.87 -18.23
CA ASN A 977 -4.10 16.98 -17.28
C ASN A 977 -3.02 18.00 -17.71
N LEU A 978 -1.82 17.55 -18.06
CA LEU A 978 -0.73 18.44 -18.44
C LEU A 978 -0.96 19.17 -19.78
N LEU A 979 -1.36 18.44 -20.83
CA LEU A 979 -1.36 18.95 -22.21
C LEU A 979 -2.73 19.44 -22.67
N ILE A 980 -3.83 18.87 -22.19
CA ILE A 980 -5.17 19.32 -22.56
C ILE A 980 -5.64 20.38 -21.55
N MET A 981 -5.67 20.03 -20.26
CA MET A 981 -6.12 20.94 -19.20
C MET A 981 -5.09 22.03 -18.87
N GLY A 982 -3.81 21.78 -19.17
CA GLY A 982 -2.73 22.74 -18.98
C GLY A 982 -2.23 22.84 -17.54
N GLU A 983 -2.62 21.94 -16.65
CA GLU A 983 -2.31 22.01 -15.21
C GLU A 983 -2.09 20.63 -14.60
N LEU A 984 -1.09 20.52 -13.72
CA LEU A 984 -0.90 19.41 -12.79
C LEU A 984 -0.98 19.95 -11.38
N THR A 985 -1.63 19.23 -10.48
CA THR A 985 -1.66 19.53 -9.04
C THR A 985 -1.39 18.24 -8.29
N ASP A 986 -0.43 18.28 -7.37
CA ASP A 986 -0.12 17.13 -6.53
C ASP A 986 -0.95 17.09 -5.24
N ASP A 987 -0.82 15.99 -4.51
CA ASP A 987 -1.45 15.72 -3.22
C ASP A 987 -1.08 16.75 -2.12
N ARG A 988 0.03 17.47 -2.30
CA ARG A 988 0.49 18.55 -1.41
C ARG A 988 -0.05 19.92 -1.81
N GLY A 989 -0.92 19.99 -2.83
CA GLY A 989 -1.53 21.21 -3.33
C GLY A 989 -0.60 22.08 -4.18
N ARG A 990 0.62 21.62 -4.51
CA ARG A 990 1.54 22.33 -5.42
C ARG A 990 1.06 22.16 -6.84
N ALA A 991 1.14 23.23 -7.62
CA ALA A 991 0.63 23.25 -8.98
C ALA A 991 1.72 23.63 -9.99
N TRP A 992 1.65 22.98 -11.16
CA TRP A 992 2.36 23.37 -12.37
C TRP A 992 1.35 23.73 -13.44
N ARG A 993 1.56 24.86 -14.13
CA ARG A 993 0.73 25.30 -15.24
C ARG A 993 1.56 25.53 -16.49
N ARG A 994 1.03 25.08 -17.63
CA ARG A 994 1.65 25.31 -18.93
C ARG A 994 1.58 26.79 -19.32
N ASN A 995 2.71 27.36 -19.72
CA ASN A 995 2.73 28.62 -20.45
C ASN A 995 2.46 28.37 -21.96
N PRO A 996 1.48 29.04 -22.59
CA PRO A 996 1.19 28.89 -24.02
C PRO A 996 2.35 29.26 -24.97
N TYR A 997 3.34 30.02 -24.50
CA TYR A 997 4.54 30.41 -25.25
C TYR A 997 5.70 29.41 -25.14
N ASP A 998 5.58 28.40 -24.27
CA ASP A 998 6.49 27.27 -24.18
C ASP A 998 6.05 26.16 -25.16
N LEU A 999 7.00 25.34 -25.61
CA LEU A 999 6.77 24.21 -26.53
C LEU A 999 6.92 22.89 -25.77
N TYR A 1000 5.83 22.13 -25.66
CA TYR A 1000 5.83 20.80 -25.06
C TYR A 1000 5.99 19.74 -26.14
N ILE A 1001 7.05 18.94 -26.05
CA ILE A 1001 7.35 17.87 -27.00
C ILE A 1001 7.32 16.53 -26.28
N LEU A 1002 6.33 15.71 -26.62
CA LEU A 1002 6.25 14.33 -26.17
C LEU A 1002 7.10 13.43 -27.08
N GLU A 1003 8.18 12.84 -26.56
CA GLU A 1003 8.96 11.83 -27.29
C GLU A 1003 8.44 10.43 -26.95
N ILE A 1004 8.00 9.67 -27.98
CA ILE A 1004 7.47 8.31 -27.80
C ILE A 1004 8.00 7.35 -28.87
N THR A 1005 8.23 6.09 -28.47
CA THR A 1005 8.51 4.99 -29.42
C THR A 1005 7.36 3.99 -29.36
N ASP A 1006 6.61 3.84 -30.45
CA ASP A 1006 5.47 2.92 -30.53
C ASP A 1006 5.74 1.79 -31.54
N PRO A 1007 6.19 0.61 -31.09
CA PRO A 1007 6.50 -0.52 -31.96
C PRO A 1007 5.25 -1.21 -32.55
N THR A 1008 4.03 -0.86 -32.10
CA THR A 1008 2.80 -1.61 -32.43
C THR A 1008 2.10 -1.17 -33.72
N SER A 1009 2.54 -0.07 -34.34
CA SER A 1009 1.87 0.59 -35.47
C SER A 1009 1.82 -0.21 -36.79
N LYS A 1010 2.53 -1.34 -36.93
CA LYS A 1010 2.65 -2.11 -38.19
C LYS A 1010 1.93 -3.47 -38.22
N GLY A 1011 1.20 -3.87 -37.18
CA GLY A 1011 0.76 -5.27 -37.03
C GLY A 1011 -0.72 -5.58 -36.78
N GLN A 1012 -1.58 -4.62 -36.44
CA GLN A 1012 -2.99 -4.92 -36.12
C GLN A 1012 -3.94 -4.48 -37.23
N GLU A 1013 -4.44 -5.46 -37.99
CA GLU A 1013 -5.69 -5.34 -38.73
C GLU A 1013 -6.85 -5.17 -37.71
N GLN A 1014 -7.51 -4.00 -37.77
CA GLN A 1014 -8.92 -3.78 -37.37
C GLN A 1014 -9.39 -4.33 -36.01
N THR A 1015 -8.71 -4.01 -34.92
CA THR A 1015 -9.31 -4.07 -33.57
C THR A 1015 -9.46 -2.66 -33.02
N THR A 1016 -10.72 -2.22 -32.88
CA THR A 1016 -11.27 -1.02 -32.21
C THR A 1016 -10.29 0.14 -31.97
N GLU A 1017 -10.49 1.26 -32.67
CA GLU A 1017 -9.76 2.53 -32.49
C GLU A 1017 -9.86 3.04 -31.04
N MET A 1018 -8.96 2.62 -30.16
CA MET A 1018 -8.74 3.25 -28.85
C MET A 1018 -8.24 4.67 -29.08
N CYS A 1019 -8.93 5.66 -28.53
CA CYS A 1019 -8.56 7.06 -28.71
C CYS A 1019 -7.57 7.51 -27.62
N LYS A 1020 -6.30 7.12 -27.75
CA LYS A 1020 -5.25 7.52 -26.79
C LYS A 1020 -4.89 9.00 -26.97
N VAL A 1021 -4.56 9.70 -25.88
CA VAL A 1021 -4.32 11.15 -25.89
C VAL A 1021 -3.10 11.47 -26.75
N HIS A 1022 -2.00 10.73 -26.58
CA HIS A 1022 -0.78 10.97 -27.36
C HIS A 1022 -0.98 10.74 -28.87
N GLU A 1023 -1.90 9.85 -29.26
CA GLU A 1023 -2.22 9.61 -30.67
C GLU A 1023 -2.98 10.79 -31.28
N LEU A 1024 -3.68 11.61 -30.48
CA LEU A 1024 -4.43 12.78 -30.93
C LEU A 1024 -3.56 14.04 -31.12
N LEU A 1025 -2.35 14.05 -30.56
CA LEU A 1025 -1.45 15.21 -30.61
C LEU A 1025 -0.85 15.41 -32.02
N PRO A 1026 -0.49 16.65 -32.41
CA PRO A 1026 0.17 16.92 -33.69
C PRO A 1026 1.51 16.16 -33.84
N PRO A 1027 1.65 15.23 -34.81
CA PRO A 1027 2.80 14.33 -34.85
C PRO A 1027 3.95 14.84 -35.73
N ILE A 1028 5.17 14.62 -35.26
CA ILE A 1028 6.42 14.60 -36.03
C ILE A 1028 6.87 13.14 -36.08
N ARG A 1029 6.78 12.51 -37.26
CA ARG A 1029 7.20 11.11 -37.43
C ARG A 1029 8.67 11.06 -37.87
N CYS A 1030 9.48 10.33 -37.11
CA CYS A 1030 10.85 10.01 -37.49
C CYS A 1030 10.87 8.65 -38.22
N PHE A 1031 11.61 8.59 -39.33
CA PHE A 1031 11.65 7.45 -40.22
C PHE A 1031 12.98 6.70 -40.14
N LEU A 1032 12.96 5.41 -40.46
CA LEU A 1032 14.19 4.64 -40.64
C LEU A 1032 14.92 5.08 -41.93
N PRO A 1033 16.25 4.95 -41.98
CA PRO A 1033 17.06 5.17 -43.19
C PRO A 1033 16.49 4.57 -44.48
N GLU A 1034 16.02 3.31 -44.45
CA GLU A 1034 15.44 2.67 -45.64
C GLU A 1034 14.13 3.31 -46.08
N GLU A 1035 13.29 3.70 -45.13
CA GLU A 1035 12.02 4.38 -45.38
C GLU A 1035 12.27 5.77 -45.95
N THR A 1036 13.22 6.51 -45.37
CA THR A 1036 13.68 7.80 -45.87
C THR A 1036 14.18 7.69 -47.30
N LEU A 1037 15.04 6.71 -47.60
CA LEU A 1037 15.54 6.46 -48.96
C LEU A 1037 14.39 6.18 -49.95
N ALA A 1038 13.42 5.37 -49.55
CA ALA A 1038 12.24 5.06 -50.36
C ALA A 1038 11.38 6.32 -50.62
N LEU A 1039 11.24 7.21 -49.63
CA LEU A 1039 10.52 8.47 -49.77
C LEU A 1039 11.24 9.44 -50.71
N LEU A 1040 12.56 9.58 -50.58
CA LEU A 1040 13.37 10.45 -51.44
C LEU A 1040 13.32 10.00 -52.91
N LYS A 1041 13.51 8.70 -53.18
CA LYS A 1041 13.44 8.12 -54.53
C LYS A 1041 12.07 8.30 -55.20
N ARG A 1042 10.99 8.33 -54.42
CA ARG A 1042 9.62 8.48 -54.94
C ARG A 1042 9.27 9.91 -55.38
N LYS A 1043 10.10 10.92 -55.07
CA LYS A 1043 9.85 12.37 -55.34
C LYS A 1043 8.41 12.82 -55.04
N ARG A 1044 7.72 12.15 -54.11
CA ARG A 1044 6.37 12.54 -53.69
C ARG A 1044 6.50 13.83 -52.88
N ALA A 1045 5.49 14.70 -52.98
CA ALA A 1045 5.29 15.75 -51.99
C ALA A 1045 5.11 15.07 -50.63
N VAL A 1046 6.20 14.92 -49.90
CA VAL A 1046 6.23 14.39 -48.55
C VAL A 1046 5.32 15.28 -47.70
N GLN A 1047 4.61 14.69 -46.73
CA GLN A 1047 3.91 15.45 -45.69
C GLN A 1047 4.85 16.55 -45.20
N ARG A 1048 4.48 17.82 -45.40
CA ARG A 1048 5.38 18.99 -45.29
C ARG A 1048 6.06 19.14 -43.91
N ASN A 1049 5.69 18.33 -42.92
CA ASN A 1049 5.89 18.61 -41.50
C ASN A 1049 6.82 17.61 -40.77
N SER A 1050 7.26 16.50 -41.39
CA SER A 1050 8.18 15.53 -40.75
C SER A 1050 9.60 15.57 -41.34
N PRO A 1051 10.67 15.61 -40.52
CA PRO A 1051 12.04 15.56 -41.02
C PRO A 1051 12.35 14.18 -41.59
N LEU A 1052 12.90 14.14 -42.82
CA LEU A 1052 13.30 12.90 -43.48
C LEU A 1052 14.67 12.41 -42.98
N PHE A 1053 15.61 13.34 -42.85
CA PHE A 1053 16.97 13.15 -42.33
C PHE A 1053 17.50 14.51 -41.86
N ASP A 1054 18.60 14.51 -41.12
CA ASP A 1054 19.30 15.73 -40.68
C ASP A 1054 20.37 16.10 -41.72
N GLU A 1055 20.22 17.27 -42.35
CA GLU A 1055 21.12 17.75 -43.41
C GLU A 1055 22.53 18.03 -42.86
N GLU A 1056 22.63 18.57 -41.65
CA GLU A 1056 23.93 18.86 -41.02
C GLU A 1056 24.72 17.59 -40.67
N GLU A 1057 24.07 16.55 -40.14
CA GLU A 1057 24.72 15.26 -39.88
C GLU A 1057 25.16 14.58 -41.18
N LEU A 1058 24.36 14.66 -42.26
CA LEU A 1058 24.74 14.15 -43.59
C LEU A 1058 25.93 14.92 -44.19
N GLN A 1059 26.02 16.22 -43.89
CA GLN A 1059 27.14 17.09 -44.26
C GLN A 1059 28.31 17.06 -43.25
N SER A 1060 28.26 16.21 -42.23
CA SER A 1060 29.36 16.07 -41.28
C SER A 1060 30.61 15.50 -41.94
N ASP A 1061 31.79 15.89 -41.45
CA ASP A 1061 33.08 15.42 -41.98
C ASP A 1061 33.19 13.89 -41.89
N ALA A 1062 32.62 13.29 -40.84
CA ALA A 1062 32.62 11.84 -40.65
C ALA A 1062 31.83 11.13 -41.76
N VAL A 1063 30.58 11.54 -42.00
CA VAL A 1063 29.72 10.96 -43.04
C VAL A 1063 30.29 11.18 -44.42
N GLN A 1064 30.69 12.41 -44.74
CA GLN A 1064 31.23 12.78 -46.05
C GLN A 1064 32.52 11.99 -46.37
N ARG A 1065 33.40 11.81 -45.40
CA ARG A 1065 34.61 11.00 -45.55
C ARG A 1065 34.27 9.56 -45.89
N VAL A 1066 33.43 8.91 -45.08
CA VAL A 1066 33.08 7.49 -45.27
C VAL A 1066 32.35 7.29 -46.60
N TRP A 1067 31.39 8.16 -46.93
CA TRP A 1067 30.65 8.09 -48.19
C TRP A 1067 31.58 8.20 -49.41
N GLN A 1068 32.48 9.20 -49.44
CA GLN A 1068 33.39 9.39 -50.58
C GLN A 1068 34.36 8.21 -50.75
N TYR A 1069 34.92 7.67 -49.66
CA TYR A 1069 35.76 6.47 -49.71
C TYR A 1069 34.99 5.24 -50.19
N LEU A 1070 33.78 5.01 -49.67
CA LEU A 1070 32.96 3.86 -50.07
C LEU A 1070 32.49 3.97 -51.52
N GLN A 1071 32.15 5.16 -52.01
CA GLN A 1071 31.83 5.33 -53.43
C GLN A 1071 33.01 4.95 -54.32
N LEU A 1072 34.20 5.49 -54.04
CA LEU A 1072 35.42 5.16 -54.82
C LEU A 1072 35.75 3.66 -54.73
N PHE A 1073 35.65 3.07 -53.54
CA PHE A 1073 35.86 1.64 -53.35
C PHE A 1073 34.86 0.77 -54.13
N ASN A 1074 33.61 1.22 -54.21
CA ASN A 1074 32.55 0.53 -54.96
C ASN A 1074 32.70 0.70 -56.49
N GLU A 1075 33.36 1.77 -56.96
CA GLU A 1075 33.69 1.99 -58.37
C GLU A 1075 34.93 1.20 -58.81
N ASP A 1076 36.08 1.40 -58.15
CA ASP A 1076 37.31 0.61 -58.33
C ASP A 1076 38.18 0.72 -57.06
N PRO A 1077 38.36 -0.37 -56.30
CA PRO A 1077 39.15 -0.37 -55.07
C PRO A 1077 40.56 0.21 -55.21
N ARG A 1078 41.18 0.14 -56.41
CA ARG A 1078 42.53 0.64 -56.65
C ARG A 1078 42.63 2.17 -56.63
N LEU A 1079 41.52 2.89 -56.80
CA LEU A 1079 41.47 4.35 -56.77
C LEU A 1079 41.70 4.91 -55.35
N VAL A 1080 41.35 4.12 -54.33
CA VAL A 1080 41.55 4.48 -52.93
C VAL A 1080 43.04 4.52 -52.57
N ASP A 1081 43.82 3.56 -53.05
CA ASP A 1081 45.25 3.41 -52.70
C ASP A 1081 46.20 4.34 -53.47
N GLN A 1082 45.75 4.92 -54.60
CA GLN A 1082 46.65 5.61 -55.53
C GLN A 1082 46.50 7.14 -55.53
N GLU A 1083 45.32 7.73 -55.30
CA GLU A 1083 45.12 9.18 -55.55
C GLU A 1083 44.10 9.92 -54.65
N PHE A 1084 43.45 9.28 -53.67
CA PHE A 1084 42.38 9.95 -52.91
C PHE A 1084 42.75 10.28 -51.46
N TYR A 1085 42.58 11.55 -51.07
CA TYR A 1085 42.58 12.03 -49.69
C TYR A 1085 41.31 12.85 -49.45
N PHE A 1086 40.69 12.67 -48.28
CA PHE A 1086 39.51 13.44 -47.93
C PHE A 1086 39.86 14.92 -47.66
N ASP A 1087 39.20 15.85 -48.34
CA ASP A 1087 39.25 17.29 -48.09
C ASP A 1087 37.93 17.76 -47.44
N PRO A 1088 37.94 18.21 -46.17
CA PRO A 1088 36.76 18.74 -45.49
C PRO A 1088 36.08 19.93 -46.21
N ARG A 1089 36.79 20.61 -47.13
CA ARG A 1089 36.22 21.71 -47.93
C ARG A 1089 35.46 21.23 -49.16
N SER A 1090 35.65 19.98 -49.58
CA SER A 1090 35.06 19.41 -50.79
C SER A 1090 33.94 18.41 -50.45
N LYS A 1091 32.94 18.87 -49.70
CA LYS A 1091 31.75 18.07 -49.36
C LYS A 1091 30.80 17.98 -50.54
N ARG A 1092 30.12 16.84 -50.66
CA ARG A 1092 29.09 16.60 -51.68
C ARG A 1092 27.72 16.75 -51.03
N ASP A 1093 26.81 17.44 -51.71
CA ASP A 1093 25.44 17.72 -51.22
C ASP A 1093 24.36 17.53 -52.31
N ASP A 1094 24.80 17.13 -53.51
CA ASP A 1094 23.94 17.01 -54.68
C ASP A 1094 23.12 15.71 -54.72
N SER A 1095 23.41 14.75 -53.84
CA SER A 1095 22.85 13.39 -53.89
C SER A 1095 22.67 12.72 -52.51
N PRO A 1096 21.80 13.25 -51.63
CA PRO A 1096 21.48 12.63 -50.33
C PRO A 1096 21.00 11.18 -50.43
N GLU A 1097 20.28 10.84 -51.51
CA GLU A 1097 19.81 9.47 -51.76
C GLU A 1097 20.96 8.51 -51.99
N GLU A 1098 21.97 8.91 -52.77
CA GLU A 1098 23.14 8.08 -53.07
C GLU A 1098 24.04 7.91 -51.85
N CYS A 1099 24.18 8.97 -51.04
CA CYS A 1099 24.89 8.90 -49.76
C CYS A 1099 24.24 7.84 -48.86
N LEU A 1100 22.93 7.96 -48.64
CA LEU A 1100 22.20 7.06 -47.76
C LEU A 1100 22.17 5.61 -48.29
N GLU A 1101 21.97 5.43 -49.59
CA GLU A 1101 22.03 4.10 -50.23
C GLU A 1101 23.42 3.45 -50.09
N THR A 1102 24.49 4.24 -50.24
CA THR A 1102 25.87 3.76 -50.05
C THR A 1102 26.10 3.32 -48.61
N LEU A 1103 25.67 4.11 -47.62
CA LEU A 1103 25.85 3.77 -46.21
C LEU A 1103 25.05 2.52 -45.81
N ILE A 1104 23.77 2.45 -46.18
CA ILE A 1104 22.91 1.30 -45.89
C ILE A 1104 23.49 0.02 -46.49
N ARG A 1105 23.94 0.07 -47.75
CA ARG A 1105 24.51 -1.10 -48.45
C ARG A 1105 25.75 -1.67 -47.76
N ASN A 1106 26.59 -0.80 -47.19
CA ASN A 1106 27.91 -1.19 -46.68
C ASN A 1106 27.94 -1.41 -45.16
N CYS A 1107 26.91 -1.00 -44.42
CA CYS A 1107 26.87 -1.16 -42.96
C CYS A 1107 26.66 -2.61 -42.47
N GLY A 1108 26.23 -3.52 -43.35
CA GLY A 1108 26.03 -4.94 -43.02
C GLY A 1108 24.75 -5.27 -42.24
N VAL A 1109 23.95 -4.27 -41.86
CA VAL A 1109 22.65 -4.44 -41.19
C VAL A 1109 21.53 -4.35 -42.23
N ARG A 1110 20.53 -5.23 -42.15
CA ARG A 1110 19.47 -5.35 -43.19
C ARG A 1110 18.50 -4.18 -43.25
N ASN A 1111 18.20 -3.54 -42.11
CA ASN A 1111 17.33 -2.36 -42.03
C ASN A 1111 17.82 -1.52 -40.84
N PRO A 1112 18.92 -0.78 -41.02
CA PRO A 1112 19.61 -0.10 -39.93
C PRO A 1112 18.79 1.10 -39.43
N SER A 1113 18.89 1.40 -38.14
CA SER A 1113 18.53 2.68 -37.54
C SER A 1113 19.56 3.77 -37.86
N TRP A 1114 19.19 5.04 -37.66
CA TRP A 1114 20.13 6.16 -37.79
C TRP A 1114 21.29 6.05 -36.80
N SER A 1115 21.05 5.49 -35.61
CA SER A 1115 22.09 5.24 -34.61
C SER A 1115 23.09 4.19 -35.10
N GLU A 1116 22.62 3.07 -35.66
CA GLU A 1116 23.50 2.03 -36.23
C GLU A 1116 24.31 2.55 -37.42
N LEU A 1117 23.72 3.35 -38.31
CA LEU A 1117 24.46 4.01 -39.39
C LEU A 1117 25.52 4.96 -38.83
N ARG A 1118 25.19 5.73 -37.80
CA ARG A 1118 26.16 6.62 -37.13
C ARG A 1118 27.31 5.83 -36.50
N TYR A 1119 27.02 4.70 -35.86
CA TYR A 1119 28.07 3.80 -35.34
C TYR A 1119 28.96 3.27 -36.47
N PHE A 1120 28.37 2.83 -37.59
CA PHE A 1120 29.12 2.38 -38.76
C PHE A 1120 30.02 3.46 -39.36
N VAL A 1121 29.54 4.71 -39.44
CA VAL A 1121 30.33 5.84 -39.96
C VAL A 1121 31.47 6.24 -39.03
N ASN A 1122 31.26 6.09 -37.72
CA ASN A 1122 32.28 6.41 -36.72
C ASN A 1122 33.37 5.33 -36.60
N PHE A 1123 33.02 4.08 -36.86
CA PHE A 1123 33.94 2.94 -36.93
C PHE A 1123 34.80 3.01 -38.20
#